data_AF-A0A1F5JVQ6-F1
#
_entry.id   AF-A0A1F5JVQ6-F1
#
_cell.length_a   1.000
_cell.length_b   1.000
_cell.length_c   1.000
_cell.angle_alpha   90.00
_cell.angle_beta   90.00
_cell.angle_gamma   90.00
#
_symmetry.space_group_name_H-M   'P 1'
#
loop_
_entity.id
_entity.type
_entity.pdbx_description
1 polymer ?
#
loop_
_entity_poly.entity_id
_entity_poly.type
_entity_poly.pdbx_seq_one_letter_code
_entity_poly.pdbx_strand_id
1 'polypeptide(L)'
;MVIKTNNESSMQSSVHSSSIKDQKIFYPAKDDSVNSLLFTDRGRVFQLKGLKITEATRIFQGQAINNLIDIDQGEKIATVLAIHPQKDSIKYLYMCTKRGNVKKTKFEEYSHIRRNGLIAIMLDKGDVLGWVCPTNGENDLIIITYRGQSIRFKESDIKSSHRDTLGVRGIRLSKDDVVVSSHLIKDSNAEQVLVVMENGWGKKTKISAWSCQMRGGMGVKAAHITSKTGLIVNAQIINKDTNILVISSNRGRLMKIDMKDIPTLERQTQGDRLMRVVDGEQVAAIIATSTKEIEASLKSLTEVKSDIHIRQSRILSDRDIKLVTSKNPKNVNHIYEEELIDFLNLPQRIRTSLRSTGITTVNQLFKSSEHKLRRIRGIGKKSVKMILDLKSEVYEYPKAYIQDKKRVEILNLPIRIENALKKAGILNIDELDESSQKKLLKIKNIGHKALKIIFERKNNVENQAQNEDIPNKKLLSVLLERSGGGRNQEIIQRRYGLVMGEKETLEEIGKSYGLSRERIRQIQQKAFRCMSHPSNASRRPIINLIERLLCNNGCLISDQDADSLVPQIFANQPFDGSSLLDLFADLGWIQSHRIGDMSFYAPKISGFKLIDFMEDIFELLKKSAEPLSPTSILNKLPPIKEIQDDRLNLLNLITKNCSLDPRIETKIAGKFSTYRMTEYVVNLWIPLMIQVLEEARMPLYYTEIADRVNDKVISSNRHLEPRRAHSLLIENSSFAHVGIRGTYGLVKWGLRKESTVELAVECIKKAGFPLHWEQIYNYVGRFKDSPKMNIRSILDQSGKFEKKGEGFYRIKE
;
A
#
# COMPACT_ATOMS: atom_id res chain seq x y z
N MET A 1 8.76 -13.30 4.79
CA MET A 1 8.44 -12.00 4.15
C MET A 1 8.07 -12.29 2.69
N VAL A 2 7.06 -11.66 2.11
CA VAL A 2 6.78 -11.80 0.66
C VAL A 2 7.34 -10.54 -0.01
N ILE A 3 8.09 -10.63 -1.10
CA ILE A 3 8.47 -9.43 -1.87
C ILE A 3 7.93 -9.64 -3.29
N LYS A 4 6.96 -8.81 -3.67
CA LYS A 4 6.32 -8.92 -4.99
C LYS A 4 7.19 -8.28 -6.06
N THR A 5 7.29 -8.93 -7.21
CA THR A 5 7.89 -8.39 -8.44
C THR A 5 6.81 -8.34 -9.51
N ASN A 6 6.61 -7.22 -10.20
CA ASN A 6 5.53 -7.10 -11.18
C ASN A 6 5.89 -7.81 -12.51
N ASN A 7 5.27 -8.99 -12.71
CA ASN A 7 4.85 -9.69 -13.93
C ASN A 7 5.83 -10.12 -15.05
N GLU A 8 5.49 -11.31 -15.58
CA GLU A 8 5.82 -11.98 -16.85
C GLU A 8 7.29 -12.04 -17.27
N SER A 9 7.99 -13.04 -16.73
CA SER A 9 9.05 -13.78 -17.43
C SER A 9 9.47 -14.99 -16.59
N SER A 10 9.43 -16.18 -17.18
CA SER A 10 9.96 -17.41 -16.60
C SER A 10 11.46 -17.25 -16.26
N MET A 11 11.79 -17.32 -14.96
CA MET A 11 13.12 -17.66 -14.40
C MET A 11 13.14 -17.57 -12.87
N GLN A 12 13.65 -18.62 -12.21
CA GLN A 12 13.86 -18.64 -10.75
C GLN A 12 15.19 -19.24 -10.30
N SER A 13 15.56 -18.71 -9.13
CA SER A 13 16.80 -18.57 -8.36
C SER A 13 17.48 -19.82 -7.78
N SER A 14 18.78 -19.66 -7.52
CA SER A 14 19.50 -20.28 -6.40
C SER A 14 19.17 -19.59 -5.06
N VAL A 15 18.79 -20.41 -4.07
CA VAL A 15 18.53 -20.18 -2.63
C VAL A 15 17.21 -19.47 -2.24
N HIS A 16 16.34 -20.26 -1.59
CA HIS A 16 15.10 -19.95 -0.86
C HIS A 16 14.19 -18.84 -1.40
N SER A 17 13.56 -19.07 -2.55
CA SER A 17 12.32 -18.38 -2.90
C SER A 17 11.30 -19.31 -3.53
N SER A 18 10.10 -19.39 -2.96
CA SER A 18 8.96 -20.12 -3.55
C SER A 18 8.27 -19.25 -4.60
N SER A 19 8.18 -19.73 -5.86
CA SER A 19 7.24 -19.17 -6.85
C SER A 19 5.83 -19.65 -6.56
N ILE A 20 4.93 -18.71 -6.34
CA ILE A 20 3.56 -18.83 -6.82
C ILE A 20 3.36 -17.53 -7.61
N LYS A 21 3.05 -17.65 -8.91
CA LYS A 21 2.81 -16.58 -9.91
C LYS A 21 3.22 -15.16 -9.47
N ASP A 22 4.31 -14.66 -10.06
CA ASP A 22 4.81 -13.28 -9.91
C ASP A 22 5.24 -12.85 -8.48
N GLN A 23 5.36 -13.80 -7.55
CA GLN A 23 5.85 -13.54 -6.20
C GLN A 23 7.11 -14.38 -5.92
N LYS A 24 8.24 -13.71 -5.70
CA LYS A 24 9.43 -14.31 -5.08
C LYS A 24 9.28 -14.11 -3.57
N ILE A 25 9.06 -15.18 -2.80
CA ILE A 25 8.97 -15.09 -1.34
C ILE A 25 10.39 -15.08 -0.76
N PHE A 26 10.71 -14.14 0.13
CA PHE A 26 12.06 -13.96 0.69
C PHE A 26 12.07 -14.19 2.20
N TYR A 27 13.12 -14.84 2.69
CA TYR A 27 13.39 -14.95 4.12
C TYR A 27 14.74 -14.29 4.38
N PRO A 28 14.79 -12.98 4.72
CA PRO A 28 16.00 -12.44 5.32
C PRO A 28 16.23 -13.18 6.64
N ALA A 29 17.47 -13.57 6.91
CA ALA A 29 17.84 -14.16 8.19
C ALA A 29 17.49 -13.17 9.32
N LYS A 30 16.98 -13.67 10.45
CA LYS A 30 16.69 -12.89 11.68
C LYS A 30 17.96 -12.25 12.32
N ASP A 31 19.12 -12.45 11.71
CA ASP A 31 20.42 -12.04 12.24
C ASP A 31 20.84 -10.72 11.56
N ASP A 32 20.95 -9.64 12.35
CA ASP A 32 21.34 -8.30 11.90
C ASP A 32 22.70 -8.24 11.20
N SER A 33 23.51 -9.31 11.33
CA SER A 33 24.78 -9.44 10.64
C SER A 33 24.65 -9.85 9.18
N VAL A 34 23.50 -10.34 8.70
CA VAL A 34 23.34 -10.86 7.32
C VAL A 34 22.98 -9.74 6.33
N ASN A 35 23.78 -9.62 5.27
CA ASN A 35 23.53 -8.70 4.16
C ASN A 35 22.84 -9.43 3.01
N SER A 36 21.77 -8.84 2.47
CA SER A 36 21.10 -9.35 1.26
C SER A 36 21.57 -8.58 0.03
N LEU A 37 22.19 -9.27 -0.93
CA LEU A 37 22.55 -8.72 -2.23
C LEU A 37 21.45 -9.03 -3.25
N LEU A 38 20.95 -8.03 -3.96
CA LEU A 38 19.92 -8.20 -5.00
C LEU A 38 20.51 -7.87 -6.37
N PHE A 39 20.49 -8.85 -7.26
CA PHE A 39 20.95 -8.73 -8.64
C PHE A 39 19.78 -8.57 -9.57
N THR A 40 19.89 -7.64 -10.51
CA THR A 40 18.84 -7.35 -11.49
C THR A 40 19.12 -8.02 -12.83
N ASP A 41 18.07 -8.16 -13.65
CA ASP A 41 18.15 -8.67 -15.02
C ASP A 41 18.98 -7.76 -15.94
N ARG A 42 19.12 -6.47 -15.62
CA ARG A 42 20.01 -5.51 -16.29
C ARG A 42 21.46 -5.54 -15.78
N GLY A 43 21.82 -6.50 -14.93
CA GLY A 43 23.21 -6.71 -14.51
C GLY A 43 23.68 -5.72 -13.44
N ARG A 44 22.77 -5.12 -12.66
CA ARG A 44 23.09 -4.29 -11.49
C ARG A 44 22.95 -5.08 -10.20
N VAL A 45 23.62 -4.64 -9.15
CA VAL A 45 23.55 -5.20 -7.80
C VAL A 45 23.26 -4.13 -6.77
N PHE A 46 22.38 -4.46 -5.82
CA PHE A 46 21.97 -3.63 -4.70
C PHE A 46 22.21 -4.38 -3.39
N GLN A 47 22.38 -3.65 -2.29
CA GLN A 47 22.55 -4.24 -0.96
C GLN A 47 21.44 -3.76 -0.02
N LEU A 48 20.80 -4.71 0.66
CA LEU A 48 19.93 -4.49 1.79
C LEU A 48 20.60 -5.02 3.06
N LYS A 49 20.81 -4.13 4.03
CA LYS A 49 21.35 -4.47 5.36
C LYS A 49 20.20 -4.85 6.29
N GLY A 50 20.43 -5.83 7.18
CA GLY A 50 19.44 -6.55 8.00
C GLY A 50 18.39 -5.73 8.79
N LEU A 51 18.53 -4.41 8.92
CA LEU A 51 17.68 -3.58 9.80
C LEU A 51 16.58 -2.75 9.10
N LYS A 52 16.29 -2.99 7.81
CA LYS A 52 15.31 -2.19 7.03
C LYS A 52 14.01 -2.90 6.69
N ILE A 53 13.82 -4.12 7.14
CA ILE A 53 12.67 -4.93 6.78
C ILE A 53 11.68 -4.93 7.94
N THR A 54 10.50 -4.35 7.72
CA THR A 54 9.42 -4.39 8.72
C THR A 54 8.96 -5.83 8.91
N GLU A 55 9.12 -6.37 10.11
CA GLU A 55 8.53 -7.65 10.50
C GLU A 55 7.01 -7.56 10.39
N ALA A 56 6.39 -8.57 9.77
CA ALA A 56 4.97 -8.52 9.49
C ALA A 56 4.33 -9.91 9.52
N THR A 57 3.02 -9.94 9.76
CA THR A 57 2.21 -11.16 9.85
C THR A 57 2.19 -11.93 8.55
N ARG A 58 1.81 -13.21 8.59
CA ARG A 58 1.64 -14.08 7.41
C ARG A 58 0.63 -13.53 6.38
N ILE A 59 -0.27 -12.61 6.77
CA ILE A 59 -1.27 -11.96 5.91
C ILE A 59 -0.66 -10.74 5.20
N PHE A 60 0.44 -10.18 5.73
CA PHE A 60 1.12 -9.05 5.14
C PHE A 60 1.73 -9.42 3.79
N GLN A 61 1.23 -8.77 2.74
CA GLN A 61 1.63 -9.04 1.36
C GLN A 61 3.06 -8.58 1.02
N GLY A 62 3.76 -7.96 1.97
CA GLY A 62 5.11 -7.46 1.78
C GLY A 62 5.20 -5.99 1.40
N GLN A 63 6.43 -5.51 1.27
CA GLN A 63 6.74 -4.22 0.67
C GLN A 63 7.28 -4.45 -0.74
N ALA A 64 6.90 -3.60 -1.70
CA ALA A 64 7.45 -3.65 -3.05
C ALA A 64 8.98 -3.42 -3.01
N ILE A 65 9.75 -4.21 -3.74
CA ILE A 65 11.22 -4.11 -3.74
C ILE A 65 11.71 -2.74 -4.22
N ASN A 66 10.96 -2.10 -5.13
CA ASN A 66 11.22 -0.76 -5.65
C ASN A 66 11.17 0.33 -4.57
N ASN A 67 10.53 0.07 -3.42
CA ASN A 67 10.53 1.00 -2.28
C ASN A 67 11.79 0.86 -1.42
N LEU A 68 12.54 -0.24 -1.58
CA LEU A 68 13.71 -0.58 -0.79
C LEU A 68 15.02 -0.27 -1.52
N ILE A 69 15.03 -0.35 -2.86
CA ILE A 69 16.18 -0.10 -3.73
C ILE A 69 15.77 0.68 -4.99
N ASP A 70 16.68 1.51 -5.50
CA ASP A 70 16.45 2.38 -6.66
C ASP A 70 16.69 1.63 -7.98
N ILE A 71 15.74 0.78 -8.37
CA ILE A 71 15.73 0.08 -9.66
C ILE A 71 14.97 0.87 -10.73
N ASP A 72 15.40 0.76 -11.99
CA ASP A 72 14.79 1.50 -13.10
C ASP A 72 13.44 0.88 -13.53
N GLN A 73 12.63 1.64 -14.25
CA GLN A 73 11.37 1.13 -14.79
C GLN A 73 11.64 -0.04 -15.76
N GLY A 74 10.97 -1.17 -15.52
CA GLY A 74 11.12 -2.41 -16.28
C GLY A 74 12.35 -3.25 -15.93
N GLU A 75 13.17 -2.84 -14.96
CA GLU A 75 14.25 -3.65 -14.39
C GLU A 75 13.69 -4.62 -13.33
N LYS A 76 14.07 -5.91 -13.40
CA LYS A 76 13.54 -6.97 -12.52
C LYS A 76 14.64 -7.59 -11.68
N ILE A 77 14.28 -8.13 -10.51
CA ILE A 77 15.23 -8.90 -9.69
C ILE A 77 15.45 -10.28 -10.31
N ALA A 78 16.69 -10.55 -10.73
CA ALA A 78 17.12 -11.85 -11.20
C ALA A 78 17.37 -12.81 -10.01
N THR A 79 18.29 -12.44 -9.10
CA THR A 79 18.74 -13.29 -7.99
C THR A 79 18.89 -12.48 -6.70
N VAL A 80 18.68 -13.12 -5.55
CA VAL A 80 18.98 -12.55 -4.23
C VAL A 80 19.87 -13.50 -3.45
N LEU A 81 20.95 -12.96 -2.87
CA LEU A 81 21.90 -13.72 -2.07
C LEU A 81 21.92 -13.16 -0.65
N ALA A 82 21.57 -13.99 0.34
CA ALA A 82 21.80 -13.69 1.75
C ALA A 82 23.22 -14.12 2.12
N ILE A 83 24.04 -13.18 2.60
CA ILE A 83 25.45 -13.40 2.90
C ILE A 83 25.76 -12.90 4.30
N HIS A 84 26.34 -13.76 5.12
CA HIS A 84 26.84 -13.45 6.45
C HIS A 84 28.34 -13.07 6.38
N PRO A 85 28.71 -11.79 6.62
CA PRO A 85 30.07 -11.26 6.41
C PRO A 85 31.18 -11.99 7.16
N GLN A 86 30.86 -12.64 8.28
CA GLN A 86 31.83 -13.34 9.14
C GLN A 86 31.79 -14.87 9.03
N LYS A 87 30.75 -15.47 8.41
CA LYS A 87 30.56 -16.93 8.37
C LYS A 87 30.75 -17.51 6.97
N ASP A 88 30.46 -16.73 5.93
CA ASP A 88 30.55 -17.22 4.56
C ASP A 88 31.93 -16.93 3.95
N SER A 89 32.69 -17.98 3.64
CA SER A 89 34.00 -17.89 2.98
C SER A 89 33.88 -17.73 1.46
N ILE A 90 33.19 -16.66 1.02
CA ILE A 90 32.93 -16.40 -0.40
C ILE A 90 34.12 -15.69 -1.03
N LYS A 91 34.75 -16.30 -2.04
CA LYS A 91 35.84 -15.68 -2.81
C LYS A 91 35.34 -14.94 -4.05
N TYR A 92 34.37 -15.53 -4.75
CA TYR A 92 33.86 -15.00 -6.02
C TYR A 92 32.34 -15.05 -6.10
N LEU A 93 31.79 -14.18 -6.95
CA LEU A 93 30.45 -14.31 -7.50
C LEU A 93 30.52 -14.78 -8.94
N TYR A 94 29.93 -15.94 -9.20
CA TYR A 94 29.66 -16.46 -10.53
C TYR A 94 28.33 -15.90 -11.05
N MET A 95 28.29 -15.53 -12.32
CA MET A 95 27.13 -14.99 -13.01
C MET A 95 26.94 -15.68 -14.36
N CYS A 96 25.69 -15.90 -14.77
CA CYS A 96 25.33 -16.44 -16.08
C CYS A 96 24.14 -15.67 -16.69
N THR A 97 24.26 -15.29 -17.97
CA THR A 97 23.22 -14.60 -18.73
C THR A 97 22.34 -15.57 -19.52
N LYS A 98 21.19 -15.10 -20.02
CA LYS A 98 20.29 -15.91 -20.87
C LYS A 98 20.92 -16.28 -22.21
N ARG A 99 21.81 -15.45 -22.77
CA ARG A 99 22.55 -15.76 -24.02
C ARG A 99 23.81 -16.59 -23.79
N GLY A 100 24.02 -17.12 -22.58
CA GLY A 100 25.08 -18.10 -22.31
C GLY A 100 26.46 -17.50 -22.05
N ASN A 101 26.55 -16.19 -21.80
CA ASN A 101 27.76 -15.58 -21.27
C ASN A 101 27.84 -15.83 -19.75
N VAL A 102 29.06 -16.08 -19.28
CA VAL A 102 29.37 -16.35 -17.89
C VAL A 102 30.48 -15.43 -17.39
N LYS A 103 30.45 -15.10 -16.11
CA LYS A 103 31.43 -14.21 -15.50
C LYS A 103 31.75 -14.63 -14.08
N LYS A 104 32.99 -14.42 -13.68
CA LYS A 104 33.46 -14.57 -12.30
C LYS A 104 34.09 -13.26 -11.83
N THR A 105 33.62 -12.74 -10.71
CA THR A 105 34.10 -11.47 -10.12
C THR A 105 34.46 -11.71 -8.66
N LYS A 106 35.54 -11.10 -8.17
CA LYS A 106 35.93 -11.22 -6.75
C LYS A 106 34.84 -10.63 -5.86
N PHE A 107 34.53 -11.30 -4.74
CA PHE A 107 33.48 -10.86 -3.83
C PHE A 107 33.78 -9.48 -3.20
N GLU A 108 35.06 -9.18 -2.97
CA GLU A 108 35.54 -7.90 -2.44
C GLU A 108 35.09 -6.68 -3.25
N GLU A 109 34.88 -6.85 -4.56
CA GLU A 109 34.33 -5.78 -5.41
C GLU A 109 32.89 -5.42 -5.00
N TYR A 110 32.19 -6.22 -4.21
CA TYR A 110 30.82 -5.93 -3.76
C TYR A 110 30.74 -5.49 -2.29
N SER A 111 31.89 -5.20 -1.67
CA SER A 111 31.97 -4.78 -0.26
C SER A 111 31.21 -3.47 0.05
N HIS A 112 31.19 -2.53 -0.90
CA HIS A 112 30.63 -1.19 -0.72
C HIS A 112 29.62 -0.85 -1.82
N ILE A 113 28.39 -1.35 -1.69
CA ILE A 113 27.31 -1.07 -2.63
C ILE A 113 26.56 0.20 -2.20
N ARG A 114 26.47 1.18 -3.12
CA ARG A 114 25.72 2.44 -2.93
C ARG A 114 24.21 2.20 -3.05
N ARG A 115 23.39 3.16 -2.63
CA ARG A 115 21.93 3.05 -2.69
C ARG A 115 21.38 2.87 -4.11
N ASN A 116 22.00 3.55 -5.09
CA ASN A 116 21.69 3.42 -6.52
C ASN A 116 22.25 2.12 -7.14
N GLY A 117 22.78 1.21 -6.32
CA GLY A 117 23.42 -0.02 -6.77
C GLY A 117 24.77 0.20 -7.47
N LEU A 118 25.32 -0.90 -7.97
CA LEU A 118 26.54 -0.95 -8.78
C LEU A 118 26.30 -1.81 -10.02
N ILE A 119 27.13 -1.64 -11.05
CA ILE A 119 27.20 -2.61 -12.14
C ILE A 119 27.82 -3.89 -11.58
N ALA A 120 27.19 -5.04 -11.83
CA ALA A 120 27.74 -6.37 -11.53
C ALA A 120 28.33 -7.03 -12.78
N ILE A 121 27.68 -6.83 -13.93
CA ILE A 121 28.09 -7.34 -15.25
C ILE A 121 27.57 -6.38 -16.33
N MET A 122 28.39 -6.12 -17.35
CA MET A 122 27.89 -5.47 -18.57
C MET A 122 27.16 -6.49 -19.43
N LEU A 123 26.08 -6.10 -20.08
CA LEU A 123 25.28 -6.99 -20.91
C LEU A 123 25.31 -6.53 -22.37
N ASP A 124 25.35 -7.50 -23.28
CA ASP A 124 25.14 -7.25 -24.70
C ASP A 124 23.69 -6.78 -24.94
N LYS A 125 23.46 -6.07 -26.06
CA LYS A 125 22.13 -5.57 -26.41
C LYS A 125 21.11 -6.72 -26.50
N GLY A 126 20.12 -6.68 -25.60
CA GLY A 126 19.04 -7.67 -25.50
C GLY A 126 19.41 -8.96 -24.78
N ASP A 127 20.56 -9.03 -24.11
CA ASP A 127 20.86 -10.07 -23.12
C ASP A 127 20.39 -9.64 -21.73
N VAL A 128 20.16 -10.61 -20.85
CA VAL A 128 19.75 -10.37 -19.46
C VAL A 128 20.44 -11.33 -18.50
N LEU A 129 20.77 -10.84 -17.30
CA LEU A 129 21.35 -11.65 -16.24
C LEU A 129 20.29 -12.59 -15.65
N GLY A 130 20.60 -13.90 -15.57
CA GLY A 130 19.68 -14.92 -15.07
C GLY A 130 20.06 -15.45 -13.69
N TRP A 131 21.32 -15.89 -13.53
CA TRP A 131 21.77 -16.63 -12.35
C TRP A 131 23.01 -15.98 -11.74
N VAL A 132 23.03 -15.89 -10.41
CA VAL A 132 24.19 -15.44 -9.63
C VAL A 132 24.42 -16.43 -8.48
N CYS A 133 25.65 -16.89 -8.29
CA CYS A 133 25.97 -17.83 -7.22
C CYS A 133 27.30 -17.46 -6.53
N PRO A 134 27.38 -17.53 -5.19
CA PRO A 134 28.64 -17.41 -4.47
C PRO A 134 29.45 -18.70 -4.60
N THR A 135 30.77 -18.55 -4.74
CA THR A 135 31.69 -19.68 -4.96
C THR A 135 33.10 -19.39 -4.44
N ASN A 136 33.86 -20.46 -4.20
CA ASN A 136 35.28 -20.43 -3.83
C ASN A 136 36.22 -20.50 -5.04
N GLY A 137 35.73 -20.77 -6.26
CA GLY A 137 36.56 -20.88 -7.46
C GLY A 137 36.85 -22.30 -7.95
N GLU A 138 36.45 -23.33 -7.19
CA GLU A 138 36.92 -24.71 -7.35
C GLU A 138 35.83 -25.67 -7.87
N ASN A 139 34.60 -25.19 -8.04
CA ASN A 139 33.46 -26.04 -8.39
C ASN A 139 33.37 -26.28 -9.90
N ASP A 140 32.59 -27.30 -10.28
CA ASP A 140 32.11 -27.43 -11.65
C ASP A 140 30.83 -26.62 -11.83
N LEU A 141 30.59 -26.19 -13.07
CA LEU A 141 29.40 -25.48 -13.49
C LEU A 141 28.63 -26.33 -14.47
N ILE A 142 27.31 -26.35 -14.34
CA ILE A 142 26.40 -26.90 -15.36
C ILE A 142 25.45 -25.81 -15.85
N ILE A 143 25.27 -25.75 -17.17
CA ILE A 143 24.32 -24.86 -17.84
C ILE A 143 23.39 -25.73 -18.67
N ILE A 144 22.08 -25.44 -18.63
CA ILE A 144 21.04 -26.15 -19.36
C ILE A 144 20.18 -25.12 -20.11
N THR A 145 19.82 -25.45 -21.34
CA THR A 145 19.13 -24.57 -22.28
C THR A 145 17.70 -25.01 -22.52
N TYR A 146 16.91 -24.09 -23.05
CA TYR A 146 15.49 -24.25 -23.36
C TYR A 146 15.25 -25.38 -24.35
N ARG A 147 16.11 -25.53 -25.38
CA ARG A 147 16.03 -26.62 -26.37
C ARG A 147 16.73 -27.90 -25.93
N GLY A 148 17.14 -28.01 -24.68
CA GLY A 148 17.66 -29.24 -24.10
C GLY A 148 19.12 -29.54 -24.38
N GLN A 149 19.93 -28.56 -24.80
CA GLN A 149 21.39 -28.65 -24.71
C GLN A 149 21.88 -28.33 -23.30
N SER A 150 23.03 -28.89 -22.93
CA SER A 150 23.66 -28.66 -21.63
C SER A 150 25.17 -28.80 -21.69
N ILE A 151 25.89 -28.02 -20.90
CA ILE A 151 27.35 -28.10 -20.80
C ILE A 151 27.75 -28.15 -19.34
N ARG A 152 28.73 -29.01 -19.02
CA ARG A 152 29.41 -29.04 -17.73
C ARG A 152 30.87 -28.68 -17.94
N PHE A 153 31.41 -27.72 -17.20
CA PHE A 153 32.81 -27.30 -17.31
C PHE A 153 33.34 -26.79 -15.96
N LYS A 154 34.66 -26.69 -15.81
CA LYS A 154 35.29 -26.26 -14.56
C LYS A 154 35.16 -24.75 -14.38
N GLU A 155 34.88 -24.29 -13.18
CA GLU A 155 34.87 -22.85 -12.88
C GLU A 155 36.25 -22.19 -13.10
N SER A 156 37.34 -22.95 -13.00
CA SER A 156 38.70 -22.52 -13.31
C SER A 156 38.87 -21.98 -14.74
N ASP A 157 38.05 -22.44 -15.69
CA ASP A 157 38.09 -22.02 -17.09
C ASP A 157 37.61 -20.56 -17.30
N ILE A 158 36.97 -19.99 -16.27
CA ILE A 158 36.55 -18.59 -16.24
C ILE A 158 37.59 -17.79 -15.46
N LYS A 159 38.28 -16.86 -16.12
CA LYS A 159 39.17 -15.91 -15.44
C LYS A 159 38.35 -14.91 -14.63
N SER A 160 38.82 -14.56 -13.43
CA SER A 160 38.22 -13.48 -12.65
C SER A 160 38.44 -12.13 -13.34
N SER A 161 37.39 -11.32 -13.45
CA SER A 161 37.42 -9.99 -14.08
C SER A 161 36.67 -8.97 -13.23
N HIS A 162 36.88 -7.68 -13.51
CA HIS A 162 36.21 -6.57 -12.82
C HIS A 162 34.72 -6.50 -13.16
N ARG A 163 33.92 -5.88 -12.27
CA ARG A 163 32.46 -5.69 -12.40
C ARG A 163 31.98 -5.10 -13.74
N ASP A 164 32.73 -4.20 -14.34
CA ASP A 164 32.41 -3.47 -15.58
C ASP A 164 32.92 -4.17 -16.84
N THR A 165 32.70 -5.49 -16.92
CA THR A 165 33.08 -6.32 -18.08
C THR A 165 31.94 -7.26 -18.47
N LEU A 166 31.92 -7.70 -19.73
CA LEU A 166 30.88 -8.55 -20.33
C LEU A 166 30.94 -10.02 -19.88
N GLY A 167 32.11 -10.49 -19.42
CA GLY A 167 32.36 -11.91 -19.19
C GLY A 167 32.83 -12.65 -20.44
N VAL A 168 32.72 -13.97 -20.43
CA VAL A 168 33.15 -14.86 -21.51
C VAL A 168 32.06 -15.87 -21.85
N ARG A 169 32.09 -16.45 -23.04
CA ARG A 169 31.10 -17.46 -23.43
C ARG A 169 31.22 -18.73 -22.56
N GLY A 170 30.10 -19.13 -21.95
CA GLY A 170 29.95 -20.36 -21.17
C GLY A 170 29.37 -21.52 -21.98
N ILE A 171 28.35 -21.26 -22.81
CA ILE A 171 27.79 -22.23 -23.76
C ILE A 171 27.56 -21.56 -25.11
N ARG A 172 27.77 -22.28 -26.21
CA ARG A 172 27.40 -21.84 -27.56
C ARG A 172 25.96 -22.26 -27.84
N LEU A 173 25.07 -21.27 -27.90
CA LEU A 173 23.65 -21.47 -28.17
C LEU A 173 23.38 -21.59 -29.68
N SER A 174 22.39 -22.41 -30.02
CA SER A 174 21.80 -22.42 -31.36
C SER A 174 20.84 -21.23 -31.54
N LYS A 175 20.43 -20.95 -32.78
CA LYS A 175 19.51 -19.84 -33.08
C LYS A 175 18.21 -20.00 -32.26
N ASP A 176 17.77 -18.95 -31.58
CA ASP A 176 16.57 -18.92 -30.72
C ASP A 176 16.60 -19.86 -29.48
N ASP A 177 17.77 -20.41 -29.14
CA ASP A 177 17.96 -21.11 -27.88
C ASP A 177 18.44 -20.15 -26.80
N VAL A 178 18.09 -20.44 -25.56
CA VAL A 178 18.42 -19.62 -24.39
C VAL A 178 18.74 -20.51 -23.20
N VAL A 179 19.59 -20.02 -22.30
CA VAL A 179 19.81 -20.69 -21.02
C VAL A 179 18.51 -20.63 -20.19
N VAL A 180 18.17 -21.74 -19.54
CA VAL A 180 17.05 -21.83 -18.58
C VAL A 180 17.50 -22.19 -17.17
N SER A 181 18.74 -22.65 -17.02
CA SER A 181 19.31 -23.02 -15.73
C SER A 181 20.84 -22.97 -15.76
N SER A 182 21.44 -22.45 -14.69
CA SER A 182 22.88 -22.54 -14.43
C SER A 182 23.15 -22.76 -12.94
N HIS A 183 23.95 -23.78 -12.62
CA HIS A 183 24.21 -24.20 -11.24
C HIS A 183 25.68 -24.56 -11.01
N LEU A 184 26.14 -24.35 -9.77
CA LEU A 184 27.39 -24.90 -9.25
C LEU A 184 27.16 -26.33 -8.74
N ILE A 185 28.08 -27.22 -9.05
CA ILE A 185 28.11 -28.59 -8.54
C ILE A 185 29.04 -28.58 -7.31
N LYS A 186 28.47 -28.73 -6.11
CA LYS A 186 29.21 -28.59 -4.84
C LYS A 186 29.65 -29.93 -4.27
N ASP A 187 28.91 -30.99 -4.52
CA ASP A 187 29.22 -32.35 -4.05
C ASP A 187 29.07 -33.36 -5.18
N SER A 188 30.18 -34.00 -5.56
CA SER A 188 30.20 -35.02 -6.60
C SER A 188 29.41 -36.28 -6.23
N ASN A 189 29.11 -36.52 -4.94
CA ASN A 189 28.59 -37.79 -4.45
C ASN A 189 27.06 -37.88 -4.33
N ALA A 190 26.28 -36.83 -4.62
CA ALA A 190 24.82 -36.97 -4.53
C ALA A 190 23.96 -35.97 -5.33
N GLU A 191 24.47 -35.39 -6.39
CA GLU A 191 23.68 -34.44 -7.19
C GLU A 191 22.99 -35.14 -8.36
N GLN A 192 21.65 -35.16 -8.33
CA GLN A 192 20.84 -35.48 -9.51
C GLN A 192 20.37 -34.17 -10.14
N VAL A 193 20.34 -34.09 -11.47
CA VAL A 193 19.73 -32.97 -12.19
C VAL A 193 18.27 -33.33 -12.47
N LEU A 194 17.35 -32.58 -11.89
CA LEU A 194 15.94 -32.59 -12.24
C LEU A 194 15.73 -31.70 -13.46
N VAL A 195 15.01 -32.20 -14.47
CA VAL A 195 14.59 -31.44 -15.65
C VAL A 195 13.07 -31.53 -15.75
N VAL A 196 12.39 -30.39 -15.96
CA VAL A 196 10.94 -30.31 -16.17
C VAL A 196 10.63 -29.48 -17.41
N MET A 197 9.68 -29.95 -18.22
CA MET A 197 9.31 -29.45 -19.53
C MET A 197 7.87 -28.91 -19.55
N GLU A 198 7.57 -28.10 -20.56
CA GLU A 198 6.34 -27.27 -20.65
C GLU A 198 5.05 -28.08 -20.55
N ASN A 199 5.02 -29.28 -21.16
CA ASN A 199 3.81 -30.10 -21.18
C ASN A 199 3.73 -31.05 -19.97
N GLY A 200 4.43 -30.73 -18.89
CA GLY A 200 4.40 -31.47 -17.64
C GLY A 200 5.22 -32.76 -17.66
N TRP A 201 6.20 -32.88 -18.55
CA TRP A 201 7.16 -33.99 -18.57
C TRP A 201 8.39 -33.67 -17.73
N GLY A 202 9.01 -34.67 -17.11
CA GLY A 202 10.23 -34.46 -16.36
C GLY A 202 10.89 -35.73 -15.87
N LYS A 203 12.12 -35.59 -15.36
CA LYS A 203 12.95 -36.69 -14.88
C LYS A 203 14.11 -36.19 -14.05
N LYS A 204 14.74 -37.11 -13.32
CA LYS A 204 16.05 -36.91 -12.69
C LYS A 204 17.12 -37.66 -13.48
N THR A 205 18.33 -37.12 -13.53
CA THR A 205 19.49 -37.80 -14.09
C THR A 205 20.70 -37.58 -13.20
N LYS A 206 21.52 -38.61 -12.97
CA LYS A 206 22.72 -38.49 -12.13
C LYS A 206 23.71 -37.49 -12.76
N ILE A 207 24.34 -36.62 -11.95
CA ILE A 207 25.31 -35.63 -12.46
C ILE A 207 26.51 -36.28 -13.15
N SER A 208 26.88 -37.50 -12.73
CA SER A 208 27.96 -38.30 -13.35
C SER A 208 27.72 -38.59 -14.82
N ALA A 209 26.47 -38.49 -15.30
CA ALA A 209 26.16 -38.61 -16.71
C ALA A 209 26.78 -37.44 -17.51
N TRP A 210 26.91 -36.25 -16.94
CA TRP A 210 27.57 -35.12 -17.61
C TRP A 210 29.10 -35.20 -17.45
N SER A 211 29.77 -35.60 -18.52
CA SER A 211 31.23 -35.46 -18.65
C SER A 211 31.62 -33.99 -18.65
N CYS A 212 32.71 -33.64 -17.96
CA CYS A 212 33.28 -32.29 -18.01
C CYS A 212 33.84 -32.00 -19.42
N GLN A 213 33.57 -30.81 -19.92
CA GLN A 213 34.02 -30.28 -21.22
C GLN A 213 34.65 -28.90 -21.02
N MET A 214 35.25 -28.33 -22.06
CA MET A 214 35.68 -26.92 -22.04
C MET A 214 34.47 -25.98 -22.20
N ARG A 215 34.51 -24.82 -21.52
CA ARG A 215 33.49 -23.78 -21.71
C ARG A 215 33.37 -23.33 -23.17
N GLY A 216 32.20 -22.85 -23.54
CA GLY A 216 31.92 -22.30 -24.87
C GLY A 216 31.65 -23.34 -25.96
N GLY A 217 31.64 -24.63 -25.61
CA GLY A 217 31.15 -25.70 -26.48
C GLY A 217 29.63 -25.66 -26.70
N MET A 218 29.13 -26.47 -27.64
CA MET A 218 27.68 -26.61 -27.90
C MET A 218 26.96 -27.40 -26.81
N GLY A 219 27.70 -28.18 -26.01
CA GLY A 219 27.15 -29.06 -24.99
C GLY A 219 26.60 -30.37 -25.56
N VAL A 220 25.92 -31.12 -24.69
CA VAL A 220 25.26 -32.40 -24.95
C VAL A 220 23.78 -32.32 -24.54
N LYS A 221 22.95 -33.18 -25.12
CA LYS A 221 21.52 -33.23 -24.78
C LYS A 221 21.31 -33.55 -23.29
N ALA A 222 20.52 -32.73 -22.60
CA ALA A 222 20.01 -32.94 -21.24
C ALA A 222 18.69 -33.72 -21.23
N ALA A 223 17.90 -33.60 -22.30
CA ALA A 223 16.63 -34.29 -22.52
C ALA A 223 16.37 -34.47 -24.02
N HIS A 224 15.56 -35.46 -24.37
CA HIS A 224 15.05 -35.60 -25.73
C HIS A 224 13.76 -34.79 -25.88
N ILE A 225 13.87 -33.61 -26.50
CA ILE A 225 12.76 -32.67 -26.69
C ILE A 225 11.93 -33.04 -27.92
N THR A 226 10.61 -33.08 -27.75
CA THR A 226 9.63 -33.33 -28.80
C THR A 226 8.43 -32.39 -28.64
N SER A 227 7.56 -32.32 -29.65
CA SER A 227 6.27 -31.59 -29.54
C SER A 227 5.43 -32.07 -28.35
N LYS A 228 5.51 -33.37 -28.02
CA LYS A 228 4.82 -33.98 -26.87
C LYS A 228 5.34 -33.48 -25.53
N THR A 229 6.65 -33.33 -25.38
CA THR A 229 7.26 -32.91 -24.11
C THR A 229 7.19 -31.39 -23.92
N GLY A 230 7.24 -30.64 -25.03
CA GLY A 230 7.51 -29.21 -25.00
C GLY A 230 8.97 -28.94 -24.62
N LEU A 231 9.32 -27.66 -24.51
CA LEU A 231 10.68 -27.20 -24.23
C LEU A 231 10.98 -27.27 -22.72
N ILE A 232 12.24 -27.14 -22.32
CA ILE A 232 12.62 -27.22 -20.89
C ILE A 232 12.24 -25.92 -20.19
N VAL A 233 11.35 -25.99 -19.21
CA VAL A 233 10.97 -24.82 -18.40
C VAL A 233 12.05 -24.48 -17.39
N ASN A 234 12.57 -25.49 -16.70
CA ASN A 234 13.60 -25.31 -15.69
C ASN A 234 14.34 -26.64 -15.40
N ALA A 235 15.54 -26.52 -14.85
CA ALA A 235 16.31 -27.63 -14.32
C ALA A 235 16.99 -27.24 -13.01
N GLN A 236 16.99 -28.14 -12.02
CA GLN A 236 17.55 -27.91 -10.69
C GLN A 236 18.45 -29.05 -10.26
N ILE A 237 19.52 -28.72 -9.53
CA ILE A 237 20.32 -29.73 -8.84
C ILE A 237 19.60 -30.15 -7.56
N ILE A 238 19.41 -31.46 -7.41
CA ILE A 238 18.72 -32.10 -6.29
C ILE A 238 19.76 -32.79 -5.43
N ASN A 239 19.79 -32.44 -4.15
CA ASN A 239 20.59 -33.11 -3.12
C ASN A 239 19.75 -34.17 -2.38
N LYS A 240 20.39 -34.92 -1.47
CA LYS A 240 19.72 -35.98 -0.69
C LYS A 240 18.57 -35.49 0.20
N ASP A 241 18.65 -34.24 0.66
CA ASP A 241 17.65 -33.68 1.58
C ASP A 241 16.40 -33.17 0.85
N THR A 242 16.50 -32.93 -0.46
CA THR A 242 15.39 -32.44 -1.29
C THR A 242 14.41 -33.58 -1.60
N ASN A 243 13.22 -33.53 -1.02
CA ASN A 243 12.26 -34.63 -1.08
C ASN A 243 10.91 -34.26 -1.71
N ILE A 244 10.67 -32.98 -2.05
CA ILE A 244 9.42 -32.49 -2.63
C ILE A 244 9.71 -31.66 -3.87
N LEU A 245 8.95 -31.89 -4.93
CA LEU A 245 8.82 -31.00 -6.09
C LEU A 245 7.43 -30.34 -6.07
N VAL A 246 7.39 -29.03 -6.26
CA VAL A 246 6.16 -28.28 -6.52
C VAL A 246 6.21 -27.72 -7.94
N ILE A 247 5.15 -27.95 -8.70
CA ILE A 247 4.97 -27.48 -10.07
C ILE A 247 3.79 -26.51 -10.09
N SER A 248 3.95 -25.40 -10.82
CA SER A 248 2.90 -24.41 -11.05
C SER A 248 2.62 -24.25 -12.54
N SER A 249 1.35 -24.15 -12.93
CA SER A 249 0.97 -23.87 -14.32
C SER A 249 0.72 -22.38 -14.58
N ASN A 250 0.77 -22.00 -15.86
CA ASN A 250 0.38 -20.66 -16.34
C ASN A 250 -1.10 -20.33 -16.05
N ARG A 251 -1.93 -21.33 -15.73
CA ARG A 251 -3.33 -21.15 -15.26
C ARG A 251 -3.49 -21.15 -13.73
N GLY A 252 -2.40 -21.26 -12.98
CA GLY A 252 -2.40 -21.11 -11.52
C GLY A 252 -2.65 -22.42 -10.75
N ARG A 253 -2.65 -23.57 -11.43
CA ARG A 253 -2.73 -24.87 -10.76
C ARG A 253 -1.39 -25.20 -10.11
N LEU A 254 -1.43 -25.62 -8.84
CA LEU A 254 -0.27 -26.08 -8.08
C LEU A 254 -0.35 -27.59 -7.88
N MET A 255 0.76 -28.28 -8.13
CA MET A 255 0.89 -29.72 -7.94
C MET A 255 2.13 -30.00 -7.11
N LYS A 256 2.00 -30.87 -6.10
CA LYS A 256 3.09 -31.36 -5.26
C LYS A 256 3.36 -32.82 -5.61
N ILE A 257 4.63 -33.18 -5.78
CA ILE A 257 5.09 -34.53 -6.12
C ILE A 257 6.25 -34.88 -5.18
N ASP A 258 6.24 -36.08 -4.60
CA ASP A 258 7.39 -36.53 -3.81
C ASP A 258 8.54 -36.89 -4.76
N MET A 259 9.77 -36.51 -4.39
CA MET A 259 10.95 -36.67 -5.24
C MET A 259 11.23 -38.14 -5.58
N LYS A 260 10.79 -39.08 -4.73
CA LYS A 260 10.90 -40.53 -4.94
C LYS A 260 10.05 -41.02 -6.12
N ASP A 261 8.94 -40.36 -6.41
CA ASP A 261 7.99 -40.75 -7.47
C ASP A 261 8.44 -40.24 -8.85
N ILE A 262 9.46 -39.39 -8.89
CA ILE A 262 10.06 -38.90 -10.13
C ILE A 262 11.11 -39.92 -10.60
N PRO A 263 11.03 -40.41 -11.85
CA PRO A 263 11.95 -41.42 -12.34
C PRO A 263 13.37 -40.88 -12.48
N THR A 264 14.35 -41.74 -12.23
CA THR A 264 15.76 -41.47 -12.54
C THR A 264 16.11 -42.16 -13.86
N LEU A 265 16.44 -41.38 -14.88
CA LEU A 265 16.69 -41.85 -16.24
C LEU A 265 17.97 -41.22 -16.81
N GLU A 266 18.43 -41.72 -17.95
CA GLU A 266 19.56 -41.16 -18.69
C GLU A 266 19.27 -39.79 -19.30
N ARG A 267 20.32 -39.08 -19.74
CA ARG A 267 20.19 -37.71 -20.30
C ARG A 267 19.36 -37.67 -21.58
N GLN A 268 19.48 -38.63 -22.49
CA GLN A 268 18.84 -38.55 -23.81
C GLN A 268 17.44 -39.18 -23.87
N THR A 269 16.70 -39.16 -22.76
CA THR A 269 15.30 -39.63 -22.68
C THR A 269 14.30 -38.47 -22.59
N GLN A 270 13.02 -38.74 -22.88
CA GLN A 270 11.92 -37.77 -22.74
C GLN A 270 11.50 -37.52 -21.28
N GLY A 271 11.79 -38.46 -20.37
CA GLY A 271 11.23 -38.43 -19.01
C GLY A 271 9.84 -39.05 -18.93
N ASP A 272 9.16 -38.86 -17.80
CA ASP A 272 7.76 -39.26 -17.60
C ASP A 272 6.85 -38.05 -17.37
N ARG A 273 5.55 -38.28 -17.46
CA ARG A 273 4.53 -37.27 -17.19
C ARG A 273 4.40 -37.04 -15.69
N LEU A 274 4.88 -35.87 -15.23
CA LEU A 274 4.75 -35.39 -13.86
C LEU A 274 3.40 -34.67 -13.64
N MET A 275 2.93 -33.94 -14.64
CA MET A 275 1.69 -33.16 -14.59
C MET A 275 0.92 -33.34 -15.90
N ARG A 276 -0.37 -33.71 -15.81
CA ARG A 276 -1.23 -33.72 -16.99
C ARG A 276 -1.70 -32.30 -17.27
N VAL A 277 -1.21 -31.67 -18.33
CA VAL A 277 -1.69 -30.36 -18.79
C VAL A 277 -2.93 -30.51 -19.68
N VAL A 278 -3.86 -29.55 -19.61
CA VAL A 278 -4.99 -29.42 -20.55
C VAL A 278 -4.63 -28.47 -21.70
N ASP A 279 -5.45 -28.40 -22.74
CA ASP A 279 -5.17 -27.55 -23.91
C ASP A 279 -4.98 -26.07 -23.53
N GLY A 280 -3.84 -25.52 -23.96
CA GLY A 280 -3.38 -24.16 -23.64
C GLY A 280 -2.85 -23.96 -22.22
N GLU A 281 -2.75 -25.03 -21.40
CA GLU A 281 -2.03 -25.01 -20.12
C GLU A 281 -0.59 -25.51 -20.30
N GLN A 282 0.35 -24.82 -19.66
CA GLN A 282 1.76 -25.22 -19.62
C GLN A 282 2.31 -25.04 -18.22
N VAL A 283 3.36 -25.79 -17.89
CA VAL A 283 4.17 -25.57 -16.70
C VAL A 283 4.84 -24.20 -16.79
N ALA A 284 4.64 -23.36 -15.78
CA ALA A 284 5.20 -22.01 -15.71
C ALA A 284 6.44 -21.93 -14.80
N ALA A 285 6.42 -22.65 -13.66
CA ALA A 285 7.56 -22.67 -12.74
C ALA A 285 7.57 -23.94 -11.89
N ILE A 286 8.75 -24.28 -11.37
CA ILE A 286 8.96 -25.40 -10.44
C ILE A 286 9.81 -24.95 -9.25
N ILE A 287 9.66 -25.65 -8.12
CA ILE A 287 10.57 -25.57 -6.98
C ILE A 287 10.76 -26.94 -6.36
N ALA A 288 12.01 -27.37 -6.18
CA ALA A 288 12.36 -28.53 -5.37
C ALA A 288 12.85 -28.07 -3.98
N THR A 289 12.34 -28.69 -2.91
CA THR A 289 12.66 -28.34 -1.51
C THR A 289 12.54 -29.56 -0.59
N SER A 290 12.86 -29.40 0.70
CA SER A 290 12.71 -30.43 1.74
C SER A 290 11.52 -30.18 2.67
N THR A 291 10.91 -31.24 3.21
CA THR A 291 9.85 -31.11 4.24
C THR A 291 10.35 -30.37 5.48
N LYS A 292 11.61 -30.60 5.88
CA LYS A 292 12.23 -29.94 7.05
C LYS A 292 12.35 -28.43 6.85
N GLU A 293 12.70 -27.97 5.65
CA GLU A 293 12.74 -26.53 5.32
C GLU A 293 11.35 -25.88 5.38
N ILE A 294 10.32 -26.59 4.91
CA ILE A 294 8.92 -26.15 5.00
C ILE A 294 8.49 -26.03 6.47
N GLU A 295 8.81 -27.02 7.30
CA GLU A 295 8.46 -27.03 8.74
C GLU A 295 9.22 -25.97 9.54
N ALA A 296 10.50 -25.75 9.27
CA ALA A 296 11.28 -24.67 9.88
C ALA A 296 10.69 -23.30 9.53
N SER A 297 10.28 -23.12 8.28
CA SER A 297 9.56 -21.93 7.83
C SER A 297 8.22 -21.75 8.56
N LEU A 298 7.49 -22.84 8.82
CA LEU A 298 6.22 -22.82 9.56
C LEU A 298 6.38 -22.55 11.06
N LYS A 299 7.38 -23.12 11.73
CA LYS A 299 7.66 -22.87 13.17
C LYS A 299 8.00 -21.41 13.45
N SER A 300 8.82 -20.80 12.59
CA SER A 300 9.13 -19.37 12.68
C SER A 300 7.89 -18.48 12.51
N LEU A 301 6.84 -18.96 11.82
CA LEU A 301 5.57 -18.25 11.65
C LEU A 301 4.61 -18.38 12.84
N THR A 302 4.73 -19.45 13.64
CA THR A 302 3.90 -19.68 14.82
C THR A 302 4.35 -18.89 16.05
N GLU A 303 5.66 -18.73 16.27
CA GLU A 303 6.20 -17.91 17.37
C GLU A 303 5.84 -16.42 17.21
N VAL A 304 5.74 -15.93 15.98
CA VAL A 304 5.30 -14.56 15.68
C VAL A 304 3.80 -14.35 16.02
N LYS A 305 2.99 -15.40 16.01
CA LYS A 305 1.55 -15.28 16.33
C LYS A 305 1.28 -15.13 17.84
N SER A 306 2.07 -15.77 18.70
CA SER A 306 1.92 -15.66 20.16
C SER A 306 2.22 -14.24 20.66
N ASP A 307 3.21 -13.56 20.10
CA ASP A 307 3.58 -12.19 20.49
C ASP A 307 2.58 -11.13 20.00
N ILE A 308 1.85 -11.42 18.93
CA ILE A 308 0.85 -10.50 18.35
C ILE A 308 -0.50 -10.62 19.06
N HIS A 309 -0.86 -11.82 19.53
CA HIS A 309 -2.12 -12.04 20.24
C HIS A 309 -2.20 -11.29 21.58
N ILE A 310 -1.06 -11.08 22.25
CA ILE A 310 -0.97 -10.30 23.50
C ILE A 310 -1.24 -8.80 23.27
N ARG A 311 -1.07 -8.29 22.04
CA ARG A 311 -1.22 -6.85 21.71
C ARG A 311 -2.59 -6.45 21.15
N GLN A 312 -3.41 -7.41 20.70
CA GLN A 312 -4.64 -7.13 19.93
C GLN A 312 -5.92 -6.94 20.77
N SER A 313 -5.86 -7.06 22.10
CA SER A 313 -7.02 -6.87 22.98
C SER A 313 -7.22 -5.43 23.48
N ARG A 314 -7.17 -4.39 22.63
CA ARG A 314 -7.60 -3.02 23.01
C ARG A 314 -8.18 -2.21 21.87
N ILE A 315 -9.51 -2.06 21.84
CA ILE A 315 -10.18 -0.82 21.43
C ILE A 315 -11.37 -0.63 22.39
N LEU A 316 -11.31 0.43 23.21
CA LEU A 316 -12.46 0.94 23.97
C LEU A 316 -13.19 1.99 23.11
N SER A 317 -14.51 2.12 23.29
CA SER A 317 -15.36 3.04 22.52
C SER A 317 -15.28 4.49 23.03
N ASP A 318 -15.70 5.48 22.21
CA ASP A 318 -15.66 6.91 22.56
C ASP A 318 -16.56 7.33 23.75
N ARG A 319 -17.52 6.49 24.17
CA ARG A 319 -18.25 6.67 25.43
C ARG A 319 -17.36 6.40 26.63
N ASP A 320 -16.48 5.40 26.51
CA ASP A 320 -15.58 4.95 27.58
C ASP A 320 -14.49 5.99 27.87
N ILE A 321 -14.05 6.70 26.84
CA ILE A 321 -13.04 7.76 26.97
C ILE A 321 -13.62 8.99 27.69
N LYS A 322 -14.86 9.39 27.39
CA LYS A 322 -15.50 10.55 28.04
C LYS A 322 -15.83 10.32 29.52
N LEU A 323 -16.20 9.10 29.91
CA LEU A 323 -16.50 8.73 31.31
C LEU A 323 -15.24 8.55 32.17
N VAL A 324 -14.15 8.05 31.57
CA VAL A 324 -12.84 7.94 32.26
C VAL A 324 -12.24 9.32 32.56
N THR A 325 -12.56 10.33 31.76
CA THR A 325 -12.05 11.70 31.94
C THR A 325 -12.84 12.57 32.93
N SER A 326 -14.00 12.13 33.44
CA SER A 326 -14.78 12.90 34.44
C SER A 326 -14.63 12.34 35.87
N LYS A 327 -13.70 12.93 36.64
CA LYS A 327 -13.53 12.90 38.11
C LYS A 327 -14.37 11.87 38.94
N ASN A 328 -13.89 10.64 39.12
CA ASN A 328 -13.73 9.91 40.41
C ASN A 328 -13.36 8.41 40.18
N PRO A 329 -12.27 7.87 40.77
CA PRO A 329 -11.77 6.52 40.47
C PRO A 329 -12.53 5.36 41.16
N LYS A 330 -13.62 5.62 41.90
CA LYS A 330 -14.42 4.56 42.55
C LYS A 330 -15.50 3.94 41.65
N ASN A 331 -15.81 4.54 40.49
CA ASN A 331 -16.92 4.08 39.62
C ASN A 331 -16.49 3.23 38.41
N VAL A 332 -15.20 2.94 38.24
CA VAL A 332 -14.68 2.22 37.05
C VAL A 332 -15.23 0.78 36.96
N ASN A 333 -15.59 0.17 38.08
CA ASN A 333 -16.15 -1.19 38.11
C ASN A 333 -17.59 -1.28 37.56
N HIS A 334 -18.33 -0.18 37.46
CA HIS A 334 -19.72 -0.19 37.00
C HIS A 334 -19.89 -0.09 35.48
N ILE A 335 -18.82 0.16 34.71
CA ILE A 335 -18.91 0.53 33.29
C ILE A 335 -19.15 -0.69 32.38
N TYR A 336 -18.68 -1.89 32.77
CA TYR A 336 -18.89 -3.14 32.01
C TYR A 336 -20.17 -3.89 32.39
N GLU A 337 -20.94 -3.34 33.33
CA GLU A 337 -22.02 -4.09 33.96
C GLU A 337 -23.32 -4.09 33.11
N GLU A 338 -23.61 -3.04 32.33
CA GLU A 338 -24.92 -2.95 31.63
C GLU A 338 -24.92 -3.39 30.16
N GLU A 339 -23.76 -3.76 29.60
CA GLU A 339 -23.67 -4.18 28.19
C GLU A 339 -24.39 -5.50 27.91
N LEU A 340 -24.92 -5.67 26.68
CA LEU A 340 -25.59 -6.91 26.27
C LEU A 340 -24.58 -8.05 26.13
N ILE A 341 -24.98 -9.28 26.49
CA ILE A 341 -24.13 -10.48 26.32
C ILE A 341 -23.74 -10.79 24.86
N ASP A 342 -24.32 -10.06 23.90
CA ASP A 342 -24.03 -10.18 22.47
C ASP A 342 -22.70 -9.59 22.05
N PHE A 343 -22.15 -8.71 22.88
CA PHE A 343 -20.80 -8.18 22.73
C PHE A 343 -19.74 -9.18 23.19
N LEU A 344 -20.11 -10.19 23.97
CA LEU A 344 -19.22 -11.28 24.34
C LEU A 344 -19.10 -12.27 23.18
N ASN A 345 -17.88 -12.73 22.92
CA ASN A 345 -17.57 -13.71 21.89
C ASN A 345 -18.00 -15.14 22.31
N LEU A 346 -19.27 -15.31 22.66
CA LEU A 346 -19.87 -16.57 23.06
C LEU A 346 -20.58 -17.22 21.87
N PRO A 347 -20.45 -18.55 21.69
CA PRO A 347 -21.22 -19.32 20.71
C PRO A 347 -22.71 -19.00 20.75
N GLN A 348 -23.35 -18.89 19.58
CA GLN A 348 -24.74 -18.45 19.45
C GLN A 348 -25.73 -19.30 20.27
N ARG A 349 -25.47 -20.60 20.39
CA ARG A 349 -26.23 -21.52 21.24
C ARG A 349 -26.19 -21.13 22.72
N ILE A 350 -25.02 -20.71 23.22
CA ILE A 350 -24.83 -20.27 24.60
C ILE A 350 -25.56 -18.93 24.83
N ARG A 351 -25.41 -17.97 23.91
CA ARG A 351 -26.13 -16.69 23.99
C ARG A 351 -27.66 -16.86 23.98
N THR A 352 -28.16 -17.74 23.12
CA THR A 352 -29.60 -18.04 23.03
C THR A 352 -30.11 -18.69 24.32
N SER A 353 -29.37 -19.66 24.87
CA SER A 353 -29.67 -20.28 26.17
C SER A 353 -29.64 -19.27 27.32
N LEU A 354 -28.67 -18.34 27.36
CA LEU A 354 -28.58 -17.30 28.39
C LEU A 354 -29.77 -16.33 28.33
N ARG A 355 -30.12 -15.84 27.13
CA ARG A 355 -31.28 -14.97 26.92
C ARG A 355 -32.59 -15.64 27.33
N SER A 356 -32.75 -16.94 27.05
CA SER A 356 -33.95 -17.71 27.43
C SER A 356 -34.18 -17.80 28.94
N THR A 357 -33.15 -17.49 29.73
CA THR A 357 -33.19 -17.47 31.21
C THR A 357 -33.14 -16.06 31.81
N GLY A 358 -33.34 -15.03 30.98
CA GLY A 358 -33.33 -13.63 31.39
C GLY A 358 -31.95 -13.04 31.65
N ILE A 359 -30.87 -13.73 31.24
CA ILE A 359 -29.51 -13.19 31.28
C ILE A 359 -29.23 -12.52 29.94
N THR A 360 -29.48 -11.22 29.87
CA THR A 360 -29.31 -10.41 28.65
C THR A 360 -28.11 -9.48 28.75
N THR A 361 -27.61 -9.18 29.95
CA THR A 361 -26.45 -8.31 30.18
C THR A 361 -25.24 -9.01 30.79
N VAL A 362 -24.06 -8.42 30.59
CA VAL A 362 -22.76 -8.90 31.10
C VAL A 362 -22.75 -8.93 32.63
N ASN A 363 -23.36 -7.98 33.33
CA ASN A 363 -23.50 -8.03 34.80
C ASN A 363 -24.39 -9.16 35.27
N GLN A 364 -25.53 -9.38 34.63
CA GLN A 364 -26.41 -10.51 34.96
C GLN A 364 -25.67 -11.85 34.79
N LEU A 365 -24.83 -11.95 33.75
CA LEU A 365 -23.99 -13.11 33.50
C LEU A 365 -22.90 -13.27 34.58
N PHE A 366 -22.18 -12.20 34.93
CA PHE A 366 -21.08 -12.25 35.90
C PHE A 366 -21.53 -12.36 37.36
N LYS A 367 -22.75 -11.91 37.69
CA LYS A 367 -23.41 -12.16 38.99
C LYS A 367 -24.04 -13.56 39.09
N SER A 368 -24.20 -14.27 37.97
CA SER A 368 -24.74 -15.63 38.00
C SER A 368 -23.72 -16.62 38.56
N SER A 369 -24.12 -17.38 39.59
CA SER A 369 -23.26 -18.40 40.17
C SER A 369 -22.99 -19.53 39.16
N GLU A 370 -21.83 -20.19 39.30
CA GLU A 370 -21.48 -21.34 38.45
C GLU A 370 -22.58 -22.43 38.49
N HIS A 371 -23.18 -22.63 39.67
CA HIS A 371 -24.28 -23.56 39.86
C HIS A 371 -25.54 -23.17 39.07
N LYS A 372 -25.85 -21.87 38.97
CA LYS A 372 -26.97 -21.34 38.18
C LYS A 372 -26.71 -21.53 36.67
N LEU A 373 -25.51 -21.26 36.20
CA LEU A 373 -25.13 -21.40 34.78
C LEU A 373 -25.17 -22.86 34.30
N ARG A 374 -24.78 -23.81 35.16
CA ARG A 374 -24.81 -25.26 34.85
C ARG A 374 -26.23 -25.84 34.72
N ARG A 375 -27.24 -25.19 35.30
CA ARG A 375 -28.65 -25.61 35.21
C ARG A 375 -29.35 -25.10 33.95
N ILE A 376 -28.73 -24.19 33.19
CA ILE A 376 -29.30 -23.64 31.96
C ILE A 376 -29.23 -24.69 30.84
N ARG A 377 -30.38 -25.06 30.29
CA ARG A 377 -30.48 -26.05 29.21
C ARG A 377 -29.65 -25.60 28.00
N GLY A 378 -28.63 -26.38 27.65
CA GLY A 378 -27.72 -26.10 26.53
C GLY A 378 -26.36 -25.52 26.93
N ILE A 379 -26.12 -25.22 28.21
CA ILE A 379 -24.83 -24.75 28.73
C ILE A 379 -24.15 -25.88 29.51
N GLY A 380 -23.12 -26.51 28.92
CA GLY A 380 -22.37 -27.62 29.54
C GLY A 380 -21.15 -27.15 30.33
N LYS A 381 -20.45 -28.08 31.00
CA LYS A 381 -19.26 -27.79 31.84
C LYS A 381 -18.17 -26.96 31.12
N LYS A 382 -17.92 -27.23 29.83
CA LYS A 382 -16.96 -26.49 29.00
C LYS A 382 -17.39 -25.04 28.75
N SER A 383 -18.69 -24.83 28.51
CA SER A 383 -19.28 -23.51 28.29
C SER A 383 -19.23 -22.66 29.56
N VAL A 384 -19.45 -23.27 30.73
CA VAL A 384 -19.34 -22.60 32.02
C VAL A 384 -17.89 -22.20 32.33
N LYS A 385 -16.92 -23.07 32.04
CA LYS A 385 -15.50 -22.73 32.16
C LYS A 385 -15.12 -21.55 31.27
N MET A 386 -15.57 -21.53 30.01
CA MET A 386 -15.36 -20.42 29.09
C MET A 386 -15.94 -19.08 29.61
N ILE A 387 -17.11 -19.11 30.26
CA ILE A 387 -17.72 -17.91 30.86
C ILE A 387 -16.91 -17.44 32.09
N LEU A 388 -16.35 -18.36 32.89
CA LEU A 388 -15.52 -18.02 34.04
C LEU A 388 -14.13 -17.50 33.64
N ASP A 389 -13.53 -18.05 32.58
CA ASP A 389 -12.23 -17.59 32.04
C ASP A 389 -12.36 -16.15 31.50
N LEU A 390 -13.48 -15.82 30.84
CA LEU A 390 -13.82 -14.45 30.43
C LEU A 390 -13.98 -13.51 31.64
N LYS A 391 -14.52 -14.02 32.75
CA LYS A 391 -14.66 -13.24 33.99
C LYS A 391 -13.29 -12.89 34.58
N SER A 392 -12.26 -13.72 34.43
CA SER A 392 -10.89 -13.39 34.88
C SER A 392 -10.18 -12.37 33.99
N GLU A 393 -10.33 -12.46 32.66
CA GLU A 393 -9.64 -11.56 31.70
C GLU A 393 -10.05 -10.09 31.84
N VAL A 394 -11.32 -9.83 32.18
CA VAL A 394 -11.86 -8.46 32.30
C VAL A 394 -11.35 -7.71 33.55
N TYR A 395 -10.97 -8.42 34.63
CA TYR A 395 -10.54 -7.78 35.89
C TYR A 395 -9.01 -7.57 36.00
N GLU A 396 -8.16 -8.26 35.23
CA GLU A 396 -6.68 -8.14 35.34
C GLU A 396 -6.07 -7.00 34.51
N TYR A 397 -6.80 -6.49 33.53
CA TYR A 397 -6.29 -5.56 32.51
C TYR A 397 -5.90 -4.13 32.97
N PRO A 398 -6.48 -3.54 34.06
CA PRO A 398 -6.12 -2.19 34.50
C PRO A 398 -4.79 -2.09 35.28
N LYS A 399 -4.33 -3.17 35.94
CA LYS A 399 -3.11 -3.13 36.78
C LYS A 399 -1.81 -3.12 35.97
N ALA A 400 -1.78 -3.81 34.82
CA ALA A 400 -0.59 -3.90 33.97
C ALA A 400 -0.26 -2.59 33.22
N TYR A 401 -1.25 -1.75 32.95
CA TYR A 401 -1.06 -0.51 32.17
C TYR A 401 -0.32 0.60 32.94
N ILE A 402 -0.38 0.58 34.28
CA ILE A 402 0.28 1.57 35.13
C ILE A 402 1.78 1.24 35.29
N GLN A 403 2.18 -0.03 35.20
CA GLN A 403 3.57 -0.47 35.34
C GLN A 403 4.44 -0.20 34.10
N ASP A 404 3.87 -0.11 32.89
CA ASP A 404 4.64 0.08 31.66
C ASP A 404 5.15 1.52 31.44
N LYS A 405 4.62 2.52 32.16
CA LYS A 405 5.09 3.92 32.08
C LYS A 405 6.35 4.23 32.89
N LYS A 406 6.93 3.26 33.62
CA LYS A 406 8.06 3.50 34.52
C LYS A 406 9.36 2.78 34.15
N ARG A 407 9.46 2.09 33.01
CA ARG A 407 10.67 1.30 32.70
C ARG A 407 11.85 2.14 32.19
N VAL A 408 13.08 1.68 32.43
CA VAL A 408 14.34 2.40 32.07
C VAL A 408 14.50 2.60 30.56
N GLU A 409 13.87 1.75 29.74
CA GLU A 409 13.84 1.85 28.27
C GLU A 409 13.29 3.19 27.77
N ILE A 410 12.41 3.83 28.56
CA ILE A 410 11.80 5.13 28.22
C ILE A 410 12.86 6.25 28.19
N LEU A 411 13.96 6.10 28.93
CA LEU A 411 15.07 7.07 28.95
C LEU A 411 15.89 7.06 27.65
N ASN A 412 15.66 6.08 26.75
CA ASN A 412 16.31 5.93 25.45
C ASN A 412 17.86 5.92 25.54
N LEU A 413 18.41 5.41 26.64
CA LEU A 413 19.84 5.47 26.93
C LEU A 413 20.65 4.70 25.86
N PRO A 414 21.92 5.08 25.61
CA PRO A 414 22.81 4.24 24.82
C PRO A 414 22.76 2.79 25.30
N ILE A 415 22.57 1.84 24.38
CA ILE A 415 22.32 0.41 24.66
C ILE A 415 23.31 -0.19 25.66
N ARG A 416 24.57 0.26 25.65
CA ARG A 416 25.60 -0.17 26.60
C ARG A 416 25.29 0.22 28.05
N ILE A 417 24.71 1.40 28.26
CA ILE A 417 24.29 1.93 29.57
C ILE A 417 22.98 1.26 29.99
N GLU A 418 22.01 1.14 29.09
CA GLU A 418 20.73 0.47 29.34
C GLU A 418 20.92 -1.00 29.76
N ASN A 419 21.74 -1.74 29.02
CA ASN A 419 22.07 -3.13 29.35
C ASN A 419 22.86 -3.25 30.66
N ALA A 420 23.67 -2.24 31.01
CA ALA A 420 24.38 -2.21 32.27
C ALA A 420 23.42 -2.01 33.46
N LEU A 421 22.42 -1.13 33.33
CA LEU A 421 21.36 -0.92 34.33
C LEU A 421 20.49 -2.17 34.49
N LYS A 422 20.02 -2.75 33.39
CA LYS A 422 19.23 -4.00 33.39
C LYS A 422 19.97 -5.15 34.04
N LYS A 423 21.26 -5.31 33.73
CA LYS A 423 22.11 -6.36 34.32
C LYS A 423 22.39 -6.13 35.81
N ALA A 424 22.32 -4.89 36.27
CA ALA A 424 22.41 -4.53 37.68
C ALA A 424 21.06 -4.63 38.41
N GLY A 425 19.99 -5.08 37.74
CA GLY A 425 18.66 -5.25 38.32
C GLY A 425 17.85 -3.96 38.41
N ILE A 426 18.25 -2.90 37.72
CA ILE A 426 17.51 -1.63 37.65
C ILE A 426 16.70 -1.66 36.36
N LEU A 427 15.41 -1.98 36.48
CA LEU A 427 14.47 -2.20 35.38
C LEU A 427 13.48 -1.05 35.21
N ASN A 428 13.26 -0.27 36.27
CA ASN A 428 12.39 0.91 36.25
C ASN A 428 13.05 2.17 36.84
N ILE A 429 12.41 3.32 36.61
CA ILE A 429 12.86 4.66 37.01
C ILE A 429 12.80 4.80 38.55
N ASP A 430 11.86 4.14 39.23
CA ASP A 430 11.78 4.18 40.70
C ASP A 430 13.02 3.48 41.33
N GLU A 431 13.41 2.31 40.81
CA GLU A 431 14.64 1.59 41.24
C GLU A 431 15.93 2.36 40.90
N LEU A 432 15.90 3.16 39.84
CA LEU A 432 16.99 4.06 39.45
C LEU A 432 17.12 5.22 40.46
N ASP A 433 16.00 5.67 41.04
CA ASP A 433 15.94 6.78 41.98
C ASP A 433 16.34 6.38 43.40
N GLU A 434 16.01 5.15 43.77
CA GLU A 434 16.48 4.53 45.01
C GLU A 434 17.99 4.19 44.95
N SER A 435 18.60 4.23 43.76
CA SER A 435 20.01 3.93 43.56
C SER A 435 20.90 5.17 43.68
N SER A 436 21.66 5.26 44.77
CA SER A 436 22.61 6.37 44.97
C SER A 436 23.65 6.48 43.85
N GLN A 437 24.14 7.69 43.55
CA GLN A 437 25.16 7.92 42.52
C GLN A 437 26.42 7.09 42.74
N LYS A 438 26.82 6.87 44.01
CA LYS A 438 27.95 5.99 44.38
C LYS A 438 27.69 4.52 44.05
N LYS A 439 26.44 4.05 44.09
CA LYS A 439 26.03 2.68 43.72
C LYS A 439 26.01 2.50 42.20
N LEU A 440 25.53 3.51 41.47
CA LEU A 440 25.49 3.49 40.00
C LEU A 440 26.89 3.51 39.37
N LEU A 441 27.84 4.26 39.94
CA LEU A 441 29.24 4.30 39.47
C LEU A 441 30.01 2.99 39.71
N LYS A 442 29.51 2.09 40.57
CA LYS A 442 30.09 0.75 40.77
C LYS A 442 29.64 -0.25 39.71
N ILE A 443 28.65 0.09 38.87
CA ILE A 443 28.16 -0.79 37.81
C ILE A 443 29.16 -0.78 36.64
N LYS A 444 29.61 -1.97 36.22
CA LYS A 444 30.55 -2.12 35.10
C LYS A 444 29.98 -1.48 33.83
N ASN A 445 30.75 -0.55 33.24
CA ASN A 445 30.39 0.30 32.09
C ASN A 445 29.53 1.56 32.40
N ILE A 446 29.31 1.91 33.66
CA ILE A 446 28.69 3.18 34.07
C ILE A 446 29.75 4.06 34.76
N GLY A 447 30.39 4.93 33.98
CA GLY A 447 31.29 5.98 34.50
C GLY A 447 30.60 7.35 34.59
N HIS A 448 31.32 8.38 35.05
CA HIS A 448 30.75 9.73 35.24
C HIS A 448 30.05 10.32 34.00
N LYS A 449 30.56 10.06 32.78
CA LYS A 449 29.89 10.47 31.53
C LYS A 449 28.57 9.74 31.30
N ALA A 450 28.52 8.45 31.58
CA ALA A 450 27.29 7.66 31.48
C ALA A 450 26.27 8.10 32.54
N LEU A 451 26.74 8.38 33.75
CA LEU A 451 25.91 8.90 34.84
C LEU A 451 25.27 10.26 34.46
N LYS A 452 26.05 11.17 33.86
CA LYS A 452 25.55 12.45 33.38
C LYS A 452 24.45 12.27 32.33
N ILE A 453 24.64 11.35 31.37
CA ILE A 453 23.63 11.03 30.35
C ILE A 453 22.37 10.43 30.97
N ILE A 454 22.51 9.53 31.96
CA ILE A 454 21.38 8.93 32.67
C ILE A 454 20.52 10.02 33.33
N PHE A 455 21.14 10.88 34.15
CA PHE A 455 20.40 11.93 34.85
C PHE A 455 19.87 13.03 33.91
N GLU A 456 20.60 13.39 32.85
CA GLU A 456 20.13 14.34 31.83
C GLU A 456 18.88 13.80 31.11
N ARG A 457 18.88 12.52 30.73
CA ARG A 457 17.72 11.91 30.06
C ARG A 457 16.57 11.60 31.00
N LYS A 458 16.87 11.25 32.26
CA LYS A 458 15.88 11.13 33.33
C LYS A 458 15.17 12.47 33.54
N ASN A 459 15.92 13.55 33.73
CA ASN A 459 15.37 14.89 33.87
C ASN A 459 14.57 15.29 32.62
N ASN A 460 15.00 14.92 31.41
CA ASN A 460 14.22 15.17 30.19
C ASN A 460 12.91 14.37 30.13
N VAL A 461 12.86 13.15 30.67
CA VAL A 461 11.65 12.32 30.72
C VAL A 461 10.69 12.78 31.83
N GLU A 462 11.22 13.21 32.98
CA GLU A 462 10.44 13.84 34.06
C GLU A 462 9.90 15.21 33.61
N ASN A 463 10.68 15.98 32.84
CA ASN A 463 10.26 17.21 32.18
C ASN A 463 9.29 16.96 31.00
N GLN A 464 9.31 15.77 30.39
CA GLN A 464 8.34 15.34 29.36
C GLN A 464 7.02 14.87 29.96
N ALA A 465 7.01 14.33 31.18
CA ALA A 465 5.79 14.03 31.93
C ALA A 465 5.05 15.30 32.40
N GLN A 466 5.75 16.44 32.46
CA GLN A 466 5.18 17.76 32.73
C GLN A 466 4.94 18.62 31.48
N ASN A 467 5.42 18.23 30.29
CA ASN A 467 5.20 18.94 29.03
C ASN A 467 4.45 18.07 28.02
N GLU A 468 3.15 17.87 28.25
CA GLU A 468 2.19 17.77 27.16
C GLU A 468 2.13 19.14 26.46
N ASP A 469 2.87 19.33 25.35
CA ASP A 469 2.48 20.21 24.24
C ASP A 469 3.63 20.42 23.23
N ILE A 470 3.57 19.70 22.10
CA ILE A 470 3.73 20.41 20.82
C ILE A 470 2.29 20.61 20.34
N PRO A 471 1.71 21.82 20.47
CA PRO A 471 0.34 22.05 20.06
C PRO A 471 0.18 21.62 18.61
N ASN A 472 -0.93 20.96 18.23
CA ASN A 472 -1.20 20.53 16.85
C ASN A 472 -0.93 21.64 15.81
N LYS A 473 -1.08 22.90 16.21
CA LYS A 473 -0.71 24.13 15.49
C LYS A 473 0.73 24.16 14.97
N LYS A 474 1.72 23.63 15.70
CA LYS A 474 3.15 23.62 15.33
C LYS A 474 3.52 22.46 14.39
N LEU A 475 2.68 21.43 14.27
CA LEU A 475 3.02 20.28 13.42
C LEU A 475 3.07 20.65 11.93
N LEU A 476 2.14 21.49 11.48
CA LEU A 476 2.10 21.95 10.09
C LEU A 476 3.23 22.91 9.76
N SER A 477 3.56 23.85 10.66
CA SER A 477 4.68 24.78 10.45
C SER A 477 6.01 24.03 10.36
N VAL A 478 6.25 23.06 11.25
CA VAL A 478 7.47 22.23 11.22
C VAL A 478 7.51 21.35 9.97
N LEU A 479 6.37 20.87 9.45
CA LEU A 479 6.32 20.16 8.19
C LEU A 479 6.74 21.06 7.01
N LEU A 480 6.21 22.29 6.96
CA LEU A 480 6.47 23.25 5.90
C LEU A 480 7.92 23.76 5.91
N GLU A 481 8.53 23.97 7.08
CA GLU A 481 9.95 24.32 7.24
C GLU A 481 10.89 23.25 6.66
N ARG A 482 10.43 21.99 6.64
CA ARG A 482 11.18 20.84 6.09
C ARG A 482 11.03 20.68 4.59
N SER A 483 10.37 21.59 3.88
CA SER A 483 10.25 21.59 2.42
C SER A 483 11.56 21.87 1.66
N GLY A 484 12.68 22.12 2.36
CA GLY A 484 14.00 22.24 1.75
C GLY A 484 14.37 23.67 1.32
N GLY A 485 13.81 24.68 2.01
CA GLY A 485 14.14 26.10 1.89
C GLY A 485 12.91 27.00 1.81
N GLY A 486 13.06 28.30 2.12
CA GLY A 486 11.94 29.26 2.15
C GLY A 486 11.17 29.36 0.83
N ARG A 487 11.88 29.30 -0.31
CA ARG A 487 11.25 29.30 -1.64
C ARG A 487 10.38 28.06 -1.89
N ASN A 488 10.82 26.89 -1.42
CA ASN A 488 10.04 25.67 -1.56
C ASN A 488 8.77 25.73 -0.70
N GLN A 489 8.92 26.25 0.52
CA GLN A 489 7.82 26.46 1.46
C GLN A 489 6.76 27.40 0.87
N GLU A 490 7.18 28.54 0.34
CA GLU A 490 6.28 29.53 -0.26
C GLU A 490 5.52 28.95 -1.47
N ILE A 491 6.20 28.20 -2.34
CA ILE A 491 5.57 27.54 -3.48
C ILE A 491 4.51 26.52 -3.02
N ILE A 492 4.76 25.75 -1.96
CA ILE A 492 3.77 24.83 -1.40
C ILE A 492 2.60 25.58 -0.75
N GLN A 493 2.89 26.62 0.01
CA GLN A 493 1.87 27.43 0.68
C GLN A 493 0.92 28.09 -0.32
N ARG A 494 1.45 28.66 -1.41
CA ARG A 494 0.66 29.29 -2.49
C ARG A 494 -0.09 28.27 -3.33
N ARG A 495 0.53 27.12 -3.63
CA ARG A 495 -0.10 26.05 -4.42
C ARG A 495 -1.34 25.46 -3.75
N TYR A 496 -1.30 25.32 -2.42
CA TYR A 496 -2.38 24.72 -1.63
C TYR A 496 -3.13 25.74 -0.78
N GLY A 497 -2.98 27.04 -1.01
CA GLY A 497 -3.72 28.08 -0.28
C GLY A 497 -3.57 28.04 1.25
N LEU A 498 -2.42 27.59 1.76
CA LEU A 498 -2.22 27.32 3.20
C LEU A 498 -2.05 28.57 4.07
N VAL A 499 -1.99 29.76 3.46
CA VAL A 499 -1.74 31.04 4.14
C VAL A 499 -2.88 32.02 3.91
N MET A 500 -3.28 32.23 2.65
CA MET A 500 -4.32 33.19 2.27
C MET A 500 -5.64 32.52 1.83
N GLY A 501 -5.75 31.18 1.94
CA GLY A 501 -6.91 30.41 1.44
C GLY A 501 -6.96 30.22 -0.08
N GLU A 502 -6.33 31.10 -0.86
CA GLU A 502 -6.36 31.05 -2.33
C GLU A 502 -5.31 30.10 -2.91
N LYS A 503 -5.75 29.13 -3.75
CA LYS A 503 -4.86 28.20 -4.46
C LYS A 503 -4.35 28.81 -5.75
N GLU A 504 -3.03 28.88 -5.91
CA GLU A 504 -2.38 29.29 -7.16
C GLU A 504 -1.97 28.10 -8.03
N THR A 505 -2.01 28.31 -9.34
CA THR A 505 -1.47 27.37 -10.33
C THR A 505 0.05 27.40 -10.36
N LEU A 506 0.66 26.28 -10.78
CA LEU A 506 2.13 26.24 -11.00
C LEU A 506 2.59 27.26 -12.05
N GLU A 507 1.69 27.69 -12.93
CA GLU A 507 1.92 28.71 -13.95
C GLU A 507 1.87 30.12 -13.35
N GLU A 508 0.91 30.43 -12.47
CA GLU A 508 0.84 31.70 -11.74
C GLU A 508 2.05 31.89 -10.81
N ILE A 509 2.39 30.84 -10.05
CA ILE A 509 3.59 30.81 -9.22
C ILE A 509 4.84 31.00 -10.12
N GLY A 510 4.89 30.33 -11.27
CA GLY A 510 5.99 30.45 -12.23
C GLY A 510 6.17 31.88 -12.72
N LYS A 511 5.08 32.53 -13.15
CA LYS A 511 5.07 33.93 -13.58
C LYS A 511 5.59 34.86 -12.47
N SER A 512 5.17 34.68 -11.22
CA SER A 512 5.63 35.52 -10.10
C SER A 512 7.14 35.40 -9.81
N TYR A 513 7.73 34.25 -10.12
CA TYR A 513 9.15 33.98 -9.92
C TYR A 513 10.00 34.18 -11.20
N GLY A 514 9.41 34.56 -12.32
CA GLY A 514 10.09 34.58 -13.62
C GLY A 514 10.57 33.19 -14.07
N LEU A 515 9.88 32.12 -13.67
CA LEU A 515 10.23 30.73 -13.94
C LEU A 515 9.16 30.02 -14.78
N SER A 516 9.58 29.01 -15.54
CA SER A 516 8.62 28.14 -16.24
C SER A 516 7.81 27.31 -15.25
N ARG A 517 6.57 26.94 -15.64
CA ARG A 517 5.74 25.99 -14.91
C ARG A 517 6.49 24.70 -14.56
N GLU A 518 7.25 24.17 -15.52
CA GLU A 518 8.03 22.95 -15.34
C GLU A 518 9.11 23.14 -14.26
N ARG A 519 9.70 24.33 -14.18
CA ARG A 519 10.67 24.65 -13.12
C ARG A 519 9.99 24.72 -11.75
N ILE A 520 8.81 25.32 -11.64
CA ILE A 520 8.04 25.32 -10.39
C ILE A 520 7.62 23.90 -10.00
N ARG A 521 7.19 23.06 -10.96
CA ARG A 521 6.87 21.65 -10.73
C ARG A 521 8.06 20.88 -10.16
N GLN A 522 9.27 21.11 -10.69
CA GLN A 522 10.50 20.51 -10.15
C GLN A 522 10.77 20.95 -8.72
N ILE A 523 10.56 22.23 -8.39
CA ILE A 523 10.71 22.76 -7.03
C ILE A 523 9.68 22.14 -6.08
N GLN A 524 8.41 22.04 -6.51
CA GLN A 524 7.35 21.37 -5.77
C GLN A 524 7.70 19.90 -5.50
N GLN A 525 8.19 19.16 -6.50
CA GLN A 525 8.62 17.77 -6.31
C GLN A 525 9.78 17.64 -5.33
N LYS A 526 10.73 18.58 -5.34
CA LYS A 526 11.80 18.64 -4.35
C LYS A 526 11.23 18.85 -2.94
N ALA A 527 10.28 19.77 -2.78
CA ALA A 527 9.58 20.02 -1.53
C ALA A 527 8.87 18.78 -1.00
N PHE A 528 8.14 18.07 -1.86
CA PHE A 528 7.46 16.81 -1.51
C PHE A 528 8.43 15.74 -1.05
N ARG A 529 9.57 15.56 -1.71
CA ARG A 529 10.58 14.58 -1.28
C ARG A 529 11.10 14.88 0.12
N CYS A 530 11.29 16.15 0.47
CA CYS A 530 11.75 16.53 1.79
C CYS A 530 10.65 16.37 2.87
N MET A 531 9.42 16.80 2.58
CA MET A 531 8.28 16.68 3.50
C MET A 531 7.84 15.23 3.73
N SER A 532 7.89 14.39 2.70
CA SER A 532 7.57 12.96 2.77
C SER A 532 8.72 12.09 3.28
N HIS A 533 9.91 12.64 3.52
CA HIS A 533 11.06 11.86 3.94
C HIS A 533 10.81 11.14 5.29
N PRO A 534 11.17 9.85 5.44
CA PRO A 534 10.92 9.10 6.68
C PRO A 534 11.57 9.68 7.94
N SER A 535 12.67 10.44 7.79
CA SER A 535 13.34 11.12 8.92
C SER A 535 12.60 12.37 9.40
N ASN A 536 11.52 12.78 8.72
CA ASN A 536 10.71 13.90 9.15
C ASN A 536 9.82 13.46 10.32
N ALA A 537 10.25 13.76 11.55
CA ALA A 537 9.54 13.37 12.77
C ALA A 537 8.09 13.90 12.82
N SER A 538 7.81 15.06 12.19
CA SER A 538 6.47 15.67 12.17
C SER A 538 5.50 14.96 11.23
N ARG A 539 5.98 14.12 10.31
CA ARG A 539 5.14 13.39 9.35
C ARG A 539 4.23 12.37 10.02
N ARG A 540 4.78 11.53 10.92
CA ARG A 540 4.02 10.41 11.52
C ARG A 540 2.88 10.88 12.43
N PRO A 541 3.06 11.90 13.29
CA PRO A 541 1.97 12.50 14.05
C PRO A 541 0.83 13.01 13.17
N ILE A 542 1.14 13.73 12.08
CA ILE A 542 0.13 14.28 11.16
C ILE A 542 -0.62 13.17 10.42
N ILE A 543 0.08 12.17 9.88
CA ILE A 543 -0.56 11.02 9.22
C ILE A 543 -1.51 10.30 10.19
N ASN A 544 -1.05 10.01 11.42
CA ASN A 544 -1.89 9.33 12.41
C ASN A 544 -3.10 10.18 12.83
N LEU A 545 -2.98 11.50 12.82
CA LEU A 545 -4.07 12.43 13.14
C LEU A 545 -5.14 12.42 12.04
N ILE A 546 -4.71 12.51 10.78
CA ILE A 546 -5.61 12.51 9.61
C ILE A 546 -6.22 11.13 9.38
N GLU A 547 -5.46 10.04 9.50
CA GLU A 547 -6.01 8.68 9.41
C GLU A 547 -7.09 8.45 10.48
N ARG A 548 -6.87 8.93 11.71
CA ARG A 548 -7.91 8.87 12.77
C ARG A 548 -9.14 9.69 12.41
N LEU A 549 -8.98 10.93 11.91
CA LEU A 549 -10.13 11.74 11.47
C LEU A 549 -10.93 11.01 10.40
N LEU A 550 -10.26 10.47 9.38
CA LEU A 550 -10.92 9.78 8.26
C LEU A 550 -11.63 8.51 8.74
N CYS A 551 -10.97 7.67 9.53
CA CYS A 551 -11.55 6.43 10.05
C CYS A 551 -12.74 6.68 10.98
N ASN A 552 -12.64 7.66 11.89
CA ASN A 552 -13.72 8.04 12.80
C ASN A 552 -14.94 8.58 12.05
N ASN A 553 -14.73 9.14 10.84
CA ASN A 553 -15.79 9.60 9.96
C ASN A 553 -16.10 8.58 8.86
N GLY A 554 -16.06 7.27 9.16
CA GLY A 554 -16.53 6.23 8.24
C GLY A 554 -15.63 5.98 7.02
N CYS A 555 -14.34 6.34 7.12
CA CYS A 555 -13.30 6.15 6.10
C CYS A 555 -13.51 6.88 4.77
N LEU A 556 -14.48 7.79 4.69
CA LEU A 556 -14.74 8.61 3.50
C LEU A 556 -15.36 9.94 3.94
N ILE A 557 -14.78 11.05 3.48
CA ILE A 557 -15.32 12.39 3.73
C ILE A 557 -15.30 13.21 2.43
N SER A 558 -16.22 14.16 2.31
CA SER A 558 -16.26 15.15 1.22
C SER A 558 -15.34 16.35 1.48
N ASP A 559 -15.23 17.27 0.52
CA ASP A 559 -14.58 18.57 0.69
C ASP A 559 -15.27 19.43 1.76
N GLN A 560 -16.60 19.45 1.80
CA GLN A 560 -17.37 20.14 2.84
C GLN A 560 -17.09 19.57 4.25
N ASP A 561 -17.04 18.24 4.37
CA ASP A 561 -16.66 17.57 5.61
C ASP A 561 -15.20 17.91 5.99
N ALA A 562 -14.31 17.98 5.01
CA ALA A 562 -12.91 18.33 5.24
C ALA A 562 -12.77 19.78 5.74
N ASP A 563 -13.46 20.72 5.11
CA ASP A 563 -13.43 22.15 5.45
C ASP A 563 -14.01 22.43 6.84
N SER A 564 -14.96 21.62 7.31
CA SER A 564 -15.50 21.73 8.66
C SER A 564 -14.64 21.02 9.72
N LEU A 565 -14.13 19.82 9.44
CA LEU A 565 -13.47 18.96 10.45
C LEU A 565 -11.96 19.23 10.60
N VAL A 566 -11.25 19.50 9.50
CA VAL A 566 -9.78 19.58 9.52
C VAL A 566 -9.27 20.84 10.20
N PRO A 567 -9.85 22.05 9.99
CA PRO A 567 -9.39 23.25 10.69
C PRO A 567 -9.50 23.17 12.21
N GLN A 568 -10.53 22.48 12.74
CA GLN A 568 -10.71 22.28 14.19
C GLN A 568 -9.53 21.53 14.83
N ILE A 569 -8.90 20.61 14.09
CA ILE A 569 -7.73 19.85 14.53
C ILE A 569 -6.47 20.72 14.60
N PHE A 570 -6.34 21.67 13.68
CA PHE A 570 -5.17 22.54 13.57
C PHE A 570 -5.36 23.91 14.22
N ALA A 571 -6.37 24.07 15.10
CA ALA A 571 -6.69 25.32 15.80
C ALA A 571 -7.09 26.47 14.86
N ASN A 572 -7.98 26.19 13.91
CA ASN A 572 -8.63 27.16 13.01
C ASN A 572 -7.63 28.05 12.24
N GLN A 573 -6.59 27.42 11.68
CA GLN A 573 -5.67 28.09 10.77
C GLN A 573 -6.42 28.60 9.51
N PRO A 574 -5.92 29.64 8.83
CA PRO A 574 -6.62 30.36 7.75
C PRO A 574 -6.69 29.60 6.42
N PHE A 575 -6.63 28.26 6.45
CA PHE A 575 -6.69 27.41 5.27
C PHE A 575 -7.94 26.54 5.28
N ASP A 576 -8.46 26.25 4.10
CA ASP A 576 -9.55 25.29 3.93
C ASP A 576 -9.04 23.87 4.20
N GLY A 577 -9.83 23.07 4.91
CA GLY A 577 -9.47 21.70 5.27
C GLY A 577 -9.22 20.80 4.06
N SER A 578 -10.04 20.96 3.02
CA SER A 578 -9.90 20.29 1.71
C SER A 578 -8.56 20.62 1.05
N SER A 579 -8.09 21.87 1.15
CA SER A 579 -6.79 22.31 0.62
C SER A 579 -5.61 21.61 1.29
N LEU A 580 -5.71 21.38 2.60
CA LEU A 580 -4.70 20.61 3.33
C LEU A 580 -4.75 19.11 2.99
N LEU A 581 -5.95 18.55 2.82
CA LEU A 581 -6.10 17.15 2.40
C LEU A 581 -5.63 16.92 0.96
N ASP A 582 -5.81 17.88 0.06
CA ASP A 582 -5.22 17.86 -1.30
C ASP A 582 -3.69 17.76 -1.23
N LEU A 583 -3.04 18.55 -0.36
CA LEU A 583 -1.59 18.44 -0.13
C LEU A 583 -1.21 17.03 0.37
N PHE A 584 -1.96 16.48 1.32
CA PHE A 584 -1.67 15.15 1.87
C PHE A 584 -1.94 14.01 0.86
N ALA A 585 -2.93 14.17 -0.02
CA ALA A 585 -3.17 13.27 -1.13
C ALA A 585 -2.02 13.31 -2.14
N ASP A 586 -1.54 14.50 -2.50
CA ASP A 586 -0.39 14.67 -3.41
C ASP A 586 0.94 14.21 -2.80
N LEU A 587 1.09 14.30 -1.46
CA LEU A 587 2.18 13.66 -0.71
C LEU A 587 2.04 12.13 -0.61
N GLY A 588 0.91 11.58 -1.06
CA GLY A 588 0.62 10.15 -1.09
C GLY A 588 0.32 9.54 0.28
N TRP A 589 -0.06 10.37 1.26
CA TRP A 589 -0.41 9.95 2.62
C TRP A 589 -1.86 9.45 2.72
N ILE A 590 -2.77 10.05 1.95
CA ILE A 590 -4.17 9.66 1.84
C ILE A 590 -4.56 9.48 0.36
N GLN A 591 -5.79 9.03 0.10
CA GLN A 591 -6.36 8.94 -1.25
C GLN A 591 -7.36 10.07 -1.46
N SER A 592 -7.41 10.60 -2.67
CA SER A 592 -8.49 11.49 -3.11
C SER A 592 -9.08 11.03 -4.44
N HIS A 593 -10.36 11.32 -4.65
CA HIS A 593 -11.06 11.11 -5.91
C HIS A 593 -12.05 12.24 -6.12
N ARG A 594 -12.25 12.69 -7.37
CA ARG A 594 -13.11 13.82 -7.70
C ARG A 594 -14.23 13.38 -8.63
N ILE A 595 -15.48 13.70 -8.27
CA ILE A 595 -16.67 13.45 -9.09
C ILE A 595 -17.34 14.79 -9.37
N GLY A 596 -17.29 15.21 -10.64
CA GLY A 596 -17.69 16.56 -11.04
C GLY A 596 -16.87 17.60 -10.29
N ASP A 597 -17.53 18.41 -9.49
CA ASP A 597 -16.88 19.43 -8.68
C ASP A 597 -16.51 18.98 -7.27
N MET A 598 -16.99 17.86 -6.75
CA MET A 598 -16.70 17.46 -5.37
C MET A 598 -15.47 16.58 -5.26
N SER A 599 -14.63 16.86 -4.27
CA SER A 599 -13.51 16.00 -3.88
C SER A 599 -13.89 15.11 -2.69
N PHE A 600 -13.43 13.86 -2.73
CA PHE A 600 -13.61 12.87 -1.68
C PHE A 600 -12.26 12.39 -1.19
N TYR A 601 -12.12 12.20 0.12
CA TYR A 601 -10.87 11.81 0.76
C TYR A 601 -11.07 10.53 1.57
N ALA A 602 -10.11 9.61 1.46
CA ALA A 602 -10.13 8.33 2.15
C ALA A 602 -8.73 7.92 2.63
N PRO A 603 -8.61 7.12 3.69
CA PRO A 603 -7.32 6.65 4.16
C PRO A 603 -6.68 5.72 3.13
N LYS A 604 -5.34 5.64 3.17
CA LYS A 604 -4.60 4.76 2.27
C LYS A 604 -4.56 3.35 2.86
N ILE A 605 -5.53 2.53 2.46
CA ILE A 605 -5.71 1.15 2.92
C ILE A 605 -5.25 0.18 1.84
N SER A 606 -4.54 -0.87 2.24
CA SER A 606 -4.01 -1.87 1.30
C SER A 606 -5.15 -2.62 0.61
N GLY A 607 -5.13 -2.67 -0.73
CA GLY A 607 -6.18 -3.31 -1.52
C GLY A 607 -7.45 -2.47 -1.68
N PHE A 608 -7.53 -1.29 -1.05
CA PHE A 608 -8.63 -0.36 -1.20
C PHE A 608 -8.21 0.80 -2.11
N LYS A 609 -8.83 0.91 -3.28
CA LYS A 609 -8.70 2.07 -4.16
C LYS A 609 -10.03 2.82 -4.17
N LEU A 610 -9.99 4.10 -3.79
CA LEU A 610 -11.19 4.91 -3.66
C LEU A 610 -11.96 5.03 -5.00
N ILE A 611 -11.25 5.27 -6.10
CA ILE A 611 -11.85 5.38 -7.43
C ILE A 611 -12.59 4.10 -7.85
N ASP A 612 -11.90 2.96 -7.81
CA ASP A 612 -12.48 1.66 -8.19
C ASP A 612 -13.72 1.36 -7.32
N PHE A 613 -13.64 1.64 -6.01
CA PHE A 613 -14.74 1.45 -5.08
C PHE A 613 -15.98 2.30 -5.39
N MET A 614 -15.80 3.60 -5.67
CA MET A 614 -16.92 4.49 -5.98
C MET A 614 -17.55 4.15 -7.34
N GLU A 615 -16.73 3.83 -8.36
CA GLU A 615 -17.21 3.44 -9.69
C GLU A 615 -17.94 2.09 -9.68
N ASP A 616 -17.44 1.08 -8.96
CA ASP A 616 -18.07 -0.23 -8.88
C ASP A 616 -19.46 -0.14 -8.24
N ILE A 617 -19.63 0.68 -7.20
CA ILE A 617 -20.93 0.92 -6.55
C ILE A 617 -21.89 1.62 -7.52
N PHE A 618 -21.41 2.65 -8.21
CA PHE A 618 -22.23 3.39 -9.17
C PHE A 618 -22.70 2.49 -10.33
N GLU A 619 -21.79 1.74 -10.95
CA GLU A 619 -22.12 0.81 -12.04
C GLU A 619 -23.03 -0.33 -11.59
N LEU A 620 -22.89 -0.82 -10.35
CA LEU A 620 -23.80 -1.80 -9.77
C LEU A 620 -25.23 -1.25 -9.66
N LEU A 621 -25.37 -0.05 -9.09
CA LEU A 621 -26.68 0.59 -8.91
C LEU A 621 -27.31 1.01 -10.25
N LYS A 622 -26.50 1.33 -11.25
CA LYS A 622 -26.93 1.63 -12.63
C LYS A 622 -27.50 0.42 -13.36
N LYS A 623 -26.97 -0.78 -13.10
CA LYS A 623 -27.44 -2.05 -13.68
C LYS A 623 -28.62 -2.66 -12.91
N SER A 624 -28.87 -2.20 -11.69
CA SER A 624 -29.95 -2.74 -10.87
C SER A 624 -31.30 -2.17 -11.30
N ALA A 625 -32.29 -3.05 -11.52
CA ALA A 625 -33.67 -2.66 -11.81
C ALA A 625 -34.45 -2.22 -10.54
N GLU A 626 -33.91 -2.47 -9.35
CA GLU A 626 -34.50 -2.10 -8.07
C GLU A 626 -33.47 -1.41 -7.14
N PRO A 627 -33.92 -0.57 -6.18
CA PRO A 627 -33.03 -0.03 -5.15
C PRO A 627 -32.37 -1.13 -4.31
N LEU A 628 -31.06 -1.02 -4.04
CA LEU A 628 -30.26 -1.99 -3.29
C LEU A 628 -29.92 -1.49 -1.88
N SER A 629 -30.06 -2.35 -0.86
CA SER A 629 -29.56 -2.05 0.50
C SER A 629 -28.02 -2.08 0.54
N PRO A 630 -27.36 -1.39 1.51
CA PRO A 630 -25.91 -1.50 1.72
C PRO A 630 -25.40 -2.94 1.83
N THR A 631 -26.17 -3.83 2.45
CA THR A 631 -25.85 -5.27 2.54
C THR A 631 -25.94 -5.97 1.18
N SER A 632 -26.91 -5.61 0.34
CA SER A 632 -27.06 -6.14 -1.01
C SER A 632 -25.94 -5.64 -1.94
N ILE A 633 -25.56 -4.37 -1.80
CA ILE A 633 -24.44 -3.76 -2.51
C ILE A 633 -23.14 -4.47 -2.11
N LEU A 634 -22.87 -4.59 -0.81
CA LEU A 634 -21.73 -5.33 -0.29
C LEU A 634 -21.68 -6.74 -0.87
N ASN A 635 -22.83 -7.42 -0.96
CA ASN A 635 -22.90 -8.78 -1.46
C ASN A 635 -22.58 -8.92 -2.95
N LYS A 636 -22.85 -7.90 -3.77
CA LYS A 636 -22.66 -7.92 -5.23
C LYS A 636 -21.37 -7.24 -5.71
N LEU A 637 -20.67 -6.51 -4.85
CA LEU A 637 -19.37 -5.90 -5.19
C LEU A 637 -18.27 -6.99 -5.35
N PRO A 638 -17.51 -7.00 -6.47
CA PRO A 638 -16.29 -7.77 -6.60
C PRO A 638 -15.13 -7.07 -5.83
N PRO A 639 -13.94 -7.69 -5.71
CA PRO A 639 -13.38 -8.33 -4.50
C PRO A 639 -13.12 -7.43 -3.26
N ILE A 640 -13.87 -6.33 -3.04
CA ILE A 640 -13.75 -5.48 -1.84
C ILE A 640 -14.02 -6.25 -0.53
N LYS A 641 -14.77 -7.36 -0.59
CA LYS A 641 -15.01 -8.27 0.54
C LYS A 641 -13.74 -8.94 1.09
N GLU A 642 -12.64 -8.95 0.33
CA GLU A 642 -11.39 -9.60 0.73
C GLU A 642 -10.46 -8.67 1.53
N ILE A 643 -10.83 -7.38 1.67
CA ILE A 643 -10.06 -6.40 2.44
C ILE A 643 -10.32 -6.64 3.94
N GLN A 644 -9.35 -7.26 4.62
CA GLN A 644 -9.35 -7.43 6.08
C GLN A 644 -8.53 -6.30 6.72
N ASP A 645 -9.16 -5.13 6.89
CA ASP A 645 -8.63 -4.01 7.69
C ASP A 645 -9.66 -3.66 8.77
N ASP A 646 -9.31 -3.84 10.05
CA ASP A 646 -10.21 -3.64 11.18
C ASP A 646 -10.67 -2.18 11.34
N ARG A 647 -9.98 -1.23 10.68
CA ARG A 647 -10.38 0.18 10.62
C ARG A 647 -11.50 0.42 9.61
N LEU A 648 -11.72 -0.51 8.69
CA LEU A 648 -12.63 -0.39 7.54
C LEU A 648 -13.94 -1.15 7.83
N ASN A 649 -14.93 -0.46 8.37
CA ASN A 649 -16.29 -1.00 8.36
C ASN A 649 -16.89 -0.83 6.96
N LEU A 650 -16.82 -1.89 6.14
CA LEU A 650 -17.29 -1.91 4.76
C LEU A 650 -18.75 -1.49 4.61
N LEU A 651 -19.61 -1.89 5.55
CA LEU A 651 -21.03 -1.54 5.50
C LEU A 651 -21.24 -0.03 5.74
N ASN A 652 -20.52 0.54 6.71
CA ASN A 652 -20.54 1.97 6.97
C ASN A 652 -19.94 2.77 5.82
N LEU A 653 -18.85 2.28 5.22
CA LEU A 653 -18.21 2.91 4.08
C LEU A 653 -19.09 2.89 2.83
N ILE A 654 -19.75 1.77 2.52
CA ILE A 654 -20.73 1.67 1.42
C ILE A 654 -21.89 2.62 1.67
N THR A 655 -22.42 2.63 2.90
CA THR A 655 -23.51 3.55 3.28
C THR A 655 -23.07 5.00 3.10
N LYS A 656 -21.86 5.33 3.56
CA LYS A 656 -21.31 6.69 3.47
C LYS A 656 -21.04 7.09 2.03
N ASN A 657 -20.52 6.20 1.20
CA ASN A 657 -20.35 6.45 -0.24
C ASN A 657 -21.68 6.71 -0.94
N CYS A 658 -22.68 5.84 -0.73
CA CYS A 658 -24.00 6.03 -1.32
C CYS A 658 -24.65 7.34 -0.84
N SER A 659 -24.35 7.76 0.39
CA SER A 659 -24.78 9.04 0.95
C SER A 659 -23.95 10.25 0.51
N LEU A 660 -22.78 10.08 -0.10
CA LEU A 660 -21.86 11.16 -0.49
C LEU A 660 -21.71 11.34 -2.02
N ASP A 661 -21.84 10.26 -2.80
CA ASP A 661 -21.72 10.30 -4.26
C ASP A 661 -22.92 11.03 -4.89
N PRO A 662 -22.71 12.10 -5.68
CA PRO A 662 -23.80 12.87 -6.29
C PRO A 662 -24.63 12.09 -7.31
N ARG A 663 -24.15 10.94 -7.77
CA ARG A 663 -24.79 10.15 -8.83
C ARG A 663 -25.84 9.15 -8.29
N ILE A 664 -26.03 9.08 -6.97
CA ILE A 664 -26.89 8.13 -6.25
C ILE A 664 -28.00 8.90 -5.52
N GLU A 665 -29.28 8.49 -5.65
CA GLU A 665 -30.43 9.37 -5.34
C GLU A 665 -31.38 8.85 -4.23
N THR A 666 -31.88 7.62 -4.28
CA THR A 666 -32.94 7.20 -3.33
C THR A 666 -32.40 6.63 -2.03
N LYS A 667 -33.06 6.91 -0.89
CA LYS A 667 -32.92 6.13 0.36
C LYS A 667 -34.29 5.68 0.85
N ILE A 668 -34.98 4.84 0.07
CA ILE A 668 -36.31 4.32 0.46
C ILE A 668 -36.08 3.07 1.32
N ALA A 669 -36.53 3.10 2.58
CA ALA A 669 -36.33 2.00 3.54
C ALA A 669 -34.85 1.54 3.65
N GLY A 670 -33.90 2.48 3.52
CA GLY A 670 -32.47 2.18 3.60
C GLY A 670 -31.84 1.56 2.33
N LYS A 671 -32.49 1.69 1.15
CA LYS A 671 -32.00 1.20 -0.14
C LYS A 671 -31.68 2.33 -1.14
N PHE A 672 -30.66 2.12 -1.97
CA PHE A 672 -30.06 3.08 -2.90
C PHE A 672 -30.29 2.72 -4.38
N SER A 673 -30.45 3.71 -5.27
CA SER A 673 -30.60 3.52 -6.72
C SER A 673 -29.97 4.68 -7.51
N THR A 674 -29.82 4.49 -8.83
CA THR A 674 -29.43 5.54 -9.77
C THR A 674 -30.64 6.15 -10.47
N TYR A 675 -30.40 7.28 -11.13
CA TYR A 675 -31.37 8.16 -11.77
C TYR A 675 -32.33 7.52 -12.78
N ARG A 676 -32.00 6.35 -13.37
CA ARG A 676 -32.82 5.74 -14.45
C ARG A 676 -34.21 5.23 -14.03
N MET A 677 -34.57 5.25 -12.75
CA MET A 677 -35.86 4.73 -12.27
C MET A 677 -37.01 5.74 -12.13
N THR A 678 -36.83 7.04 -12.38
CA THR A 678 -37.91 8.02 -12.15
C THR A 678 -38.01 9.13 -13.20
N GLU A 679 -38.35 8.75 -14.44
CA GLU A 679 -38.88 9.70 -15.45
C GLU A 679 -40.11 10.48 -14.94
N TYR A 680 -40.79 9.99 -13.89
CA TYR A 680 -41.97 10.63 -13.30
C TYR A 680 -41.67 11.78 -12.31
N VAL A 681 -40.44 11.92 -11.79
CA VAL A 681 -40.10 12.91 -10.74
C VAL A 681 -39.42 14.16 -11.32
N VAL A 682 -38.75 14.05 -12.48
CA VAL A 682 -38.08 15.18 -13.17
C VAL A 682 -39.08 16.29 -13.54
N ASN A 683 -40.33 15.93 -13.87
CA ASN A 683 -41.35 16.88 -14.30
C ASN A 683 -41.91 17.78 -13.17
N LEU A 684 -41.62 17.51 -11.89
CA LEU A 684 -42.10 18.32 -10.77
C LEU A 684 -41.15 19.46 -10.39
N TRP A 685 -39.85 19.18 -10.33
CA TRP A 685 -38.88 20.09 -9.72
C TRP A 685 -38.48 21.24 -10.64
N ILE A 686 -38.38 20.98 -11.95
CA ILE A 686 -37.96 21.99 -12.92
C ILE A 686 -38.88 23.24 -12.90
N PRO A 687 -40.22 23.11 -12.96
CA PRO A 687 -41.11 24.27 -12.84
C PRO A 687 -40.93 25.06 -11.53
N LEU A 688 -40.76 24.38 -10.40
CA LEU A 688 -40.58 25.01 -9.08
C LEU A 688 -39.24 25.74 -8.97
N MET A 689 -38.16 25.17 -9.51
CA MET A 689 -36.85 25.79 -9.56
C MET A 689 -36.86 27.03 -10.46
N ILE A 690 -37.59 26.97 -11.58
CA ILE A 690 -37.83 28.14 -12.43
C ILE A 690 -38.55 29.23 -11.63
N GLN A 691 -39.63 28.89 -10.93
CA GLN A 691 -40.39 29.83 -10.10
C GLN A 691 -39.52 30.47 -9.00
N VAL A 692 -38.70 29.69 -8.29
CA VAL A 692 -37.79 30.20 -7.24
C VAL A 692 -36.80 31.22 -7.81
N LEU A 693 -36.23 30.94 -8.98
CA LEU A 693 -35.31 31.87 -9.64
C LEU A 693 -36.04 33.12 -10.14
N GLU A 694 -37.25 32.98 -10.69
CA GLU A 694 -38.09 34.11 -11.10
C GLU A 694 -38.45 35.04 -9.94
N GLU A 695 -38.79 34.48 -8.79
CA GLU A 695 -39.09 35.23 -7.56
C GLU A 695 -37.85 35.94 -7.01
N ALA A 696 -36.70 35.26 -7.04
CA ALA A 696 -35.43 35.85 -6.60
C ALA A 696 -34.92 36.95 -7.55
N ARG A 697 -35.32 36.92 -8.83
CA ARG A 697 -34.89 37.83 -9.91
C ARG A 697 -33.37 37.91 -10.09
N MET A 698 -32.64 36.93 -9.59
CA MET A 698 -31.18 36.85 -9.71
C MET A 698 -30.72 35.39 -9.66
N PRO A 699 -29.52 35.08 -10.18
CA PRO A 699 -28.94 33.76 -10.07
C PRO A 699 -28.71 33.38 -8.60
N LEU A 700 -28.99 32.13 -8.25
CA LEU A 700 -28.83 31.61 -6.88
C LEU A 700 -27.88 30.42 -6.85
N TYR A 701 -27.30 30.18 -5.67
CA TYR A 701 -26.50 28.98 -5.44
C TYR A 701 -27.41 27.76 -5.33
N TYR A 702 -26.97 26.59 -5.84
CA TYR A 702 -27.86 25.43 -5.99
C TYR A 702 -28.46 24.92 -4.66
N THR A 703 -27.78 25.08 -3.52
CA THR A 703 -28.34 24.69 -2.21
C THR A 703 -29.48 25.60 -1.82
N GLU A 704 -29.34 26.91 -2.06
CA GLU A 704 -30.38 27.89 -1.79
C GLU A 704 -31.60 27.70 -2.70
N ILE A 705 -31.38 27.31 -3.96
CA ILE A 705 -32.48 26.92 -4.86
C ILE A 705 -33.23 25.72 -4.28
N ALA A 706 -32.51 24.71 -3.78
CA ALA A 706 -33.12 23.53 -3.19
C ALA A 706 -33.93 23.89 -1.93
N ASP A 707 -33.38 24.69 -1.03
CA ASP A 707 -34.03 25.13 0.20
C ASP A 707 -35.33 25.88 -0.10
N ARG A 708 -35.28 26.87 -1.00
CA ARG A 708 -36.46 27.64 -1.41
C ARG A 708 -37.51 26.81 -2.15
N VAL A 709 -37.10 25.79 -2.89
CA VAL A 709 -38.05 24.83 -3.51
C VAL A 709 -38.70 23.97 -2.43
N ASN A 710 -37.93 23.51 -1.44
CA ASN A 710 -38.44 22.73 -0.32
C ASN A 710 -39.47 23.51 0.49
N ASP A 711 -39.24 24.81 0.72
CA ASP A 711 -40.18 25.70 1.40
C ASP A 711 -41.55 25.77 0.72
N LYS A 712 -41.59 25.63 -0.62
CA LYS A 712 -42.84 25.66 -1.40
C LYS A 712 -43.59 24.33 -1.41
N VAL A 713 -42.93 23.23 -1.04
CA VAL A 713 -43.42 21.86 -1.24
C VAL A 713 -43.65 21.12 0.09
N ILE A 714 -43.46 21.82 1.23
CA ILE A 714 -43.62 21.35 2.61
C ILE A 714 -44.92 20.53 2.80
N SER A 715 -46.03 20.94 2.18
CA SER A 715 -47.33 20.27 2.33
C SER A 715 -47.45 18.90 1.64
N SER A 716 -46.53 18.55 0.74
CA SER A 716 -46.61 17.35 -0.11
C SER A 716 -45.73 16.18 0.35
N ASN A 717 -45.03 16.32 1.49
CA ASN A 717 -44.05 15.34 2.01
C ASN A 717 -42.96 14.96 0.99
N ARG A 718 -42.62 15.88 0.08
CA ARG A 718 -41.55 15.73 -0.92
C ARG A 718 -40.41 16.68 -0.55
N HIS A 719 -39.18 16.21 -0.75
CA HIS A 719 -37.97 16.96 -0.45
C HIS A 719 -37.01 16.87 -1.63
N LEU A 720 -36.60 18.02 -2.14
CA LEU A 720 -35.56 18.20 -3.14
C LEU A 720 -34.21 18.34 -2.43
N GLU A 721 -33.44 17.26 -2.45
CA GLU A 721 -32.07 17.27 -1.94
C GLU A 721 -31.20 18.26 -2.73
N PRO A 722 -30.31 19.04 -2.09
CA PRO A 722 -29.45 20.01 -2.78
C PRO A 722 -28.64 19.44 -3.94
N ARG A 723 -28.16 18.20 -3.81
CA ARG A 723 -27.44 17.51 -4.90
C ARG A 723 -28.32 17.26 -6.11
N ARG A 724 -29.60 16.94 -5.88
CA ARG A 724 -30.56 16.72 -6.95
C ARG A 724 -30.90 18.02 -7.67
N ALA A 725 -31.08 19.10 -6.91
CA ALA A 725 -31.20 20.44 -7.48
C ALA A 725 -30.00 20.76 -8.38
N HIS A 726 -28.78 20.49 -7.94
CA HIS A 726 -27.58 20.73 -8.75
C HIS A 726 -27.58 19.92 -10.06
N SER A 727 -27.87 18.63 -10.02
CA SER A 727 -27.93 17.78 -11.23
C SER A 727 -28.99 18.29 -12.22
N LEU A 728 -30.18 18.65 -11.72
CA LEU A 728 -31.28 19.15 -12.54
C LEU A 728 -30.94 20.50 -13.21
N LEU A 729 -30.21 21.38 -12.52
CA LEU A 729 -29.72 22.65 -13.08
C LEU A 729 -28.69 22.44 -14.19
N ILE A 730 -27.88 21.39 -14.09
CA ILE A 730 -26.90 21.02 -15.14
C ILE A 730 -27.62 20.41 -16.35
N GLU A 731 -28.51 19.45 -16.11
CA GLU A 731 -29.14 18.63 -17.14
C GLU A 731 -30.17 19.42 -17.97
N ASN A 732 -31.02 20.22 -17.33
CA ASN A 732 -32.15 20.85 -18.01
C ASN A 732 -31.74 22.08 -18.84
N SER A 733 -32.37 22.28 -20.00
CA SER A 733 -32.04 23.38 -20.92
C SER A 733 -32.53 24.76 -20.48
N SER A 734 -33.43 24.83 -19.50
CA SER A 734 -33.97 26.11 -18.99
C SER A 734 -33.00 26.87 -18.08
N PHE A 735 -31.95 26.20 -17.58
CA PHE A 735 -30.96 26.78 -16.67
C PHE A 735 -29.59 26.91 -17.33
N ALA A 736 -28.83 27.90 -16.87
CA ALA A 736 -27.46 28.14 -17.29
C ALA A 736 -26.60 28.50 -16.07
N HIS A 737 -25.40 27.92 -16.04
CA HIS A 737 -24.38 28.26 -15.06
C HIS A 737 -23.80 29.64 -15.36
N VAL A 738 -23.80 30.53 -14.38
CA VAL A 738 -23.41 31.95 -14.58
C VAL A 738 -21.90 32.18 -14.59
N GLY A 739 -21.09 31.18 -14.27
CA GLY A 739 -19.62 31.26 -14.26
C GLY A 739 -19.00 31.27 -12.86
N ILE A 740 -19.82 31.51 -11.84
CA ILE A 740 -19.49 31.30 -10.43
C ILE A 740 -19.94 29.89 -10.06
N ARG A 741 -19.01 29.08 -9.55
CA ARG A 741 -19.20 27.65 -9.26
C ARG A 741 -20.46 27.43 -8.42
N GLY A 742 -21.36 26.58 -8.90
CA GLY A 742 -22.58 26.20 -8.20
C GLY A 742 -23.72 27.23 -8.28
N THR A 743 -23.53 28.34 -8.98
CA THR A 743 -24.56 29.38 -9.16
C THR A 743 -25.22 29.26 -10.54
N TYR A 744 -26.54 29.29 -10.55
CA TYR A 744 -27.35 29.09 -11.76
C TYR A 744 -28.43 30.16 -11.89
N GLY A 745 -28.74 30.51 -13.13
CA GLY A 745 -29.85 31.39 -13.50
C GLY A 745 -30.61 30.84 -14.70
N LEU A 746 -31.64 31.57 -15.13
CA LEU A 746 -32.50 31.15 -16.23
C LEU A 746 -31.93 31.56 -17.58
N VAL A 747 -32.01 30.66 -18.57
CA VAL A 747 -31.62 30.95 -19.96
C VAL A 747 -32.43 32.11 -20.53
N LYS A 748 -33.70 32.24 -20.14
CA LYS A 748 -34.57 33.35 -20.56
C LYS A 748 -34.10 34.75 -20.10
N TRP A 749 -33.17 34.83 -19.15
CA TRP A 749 -32.51 36.08 -18.74
C TRP A 749 -31.37 36.49 -19.67
N GLY A 750 -31.19 35.78 -20.80
CA GLY A 750 -30.07 35.97 -21.72
C GLY A 750 -28.82 35.17 -21.34
N LEU A 751 -28.91 34.31 -20.32
CA LEU A 751 -27.81 33.42 -19.95
C LEU A 751 -27.70 32.26 -20.94
N ARG A 752 -26.47 31.82 -21.22
CA ARG A 752 -26.21 30.73 -22.18
C ARG A 752 -25.67 29.49 -21.50
N LYS A 753 -26.12 28.31 -21.94
CA LYS A 753 -25.76 27.01 -21.35
C LYS A 753 -24.34 26.59 -21.74
N GLU A 754 -23.90 26.98 -22.94
CA GLU A 754 -22.55 26.76 -23.44
C GLU A 754 -21.50 27.17 -22.42
N SER A 755 -20.48 26.34 -22.25
CA SER A 755 -19.37 26.63 -21.36
C SER A 755 -18.68 27.95 -21.73
N THR A 756 -18.01 28.55 -20.75
CA THR A 756 -17.21 29.76 -20.98
C THR A 756 -16.16 29.57 -22.09
N VAL A 757 -15.63 28.35 -22.24
CA VAL A 757 -14.74 27.96 -23.35
C VAL A 757 -15.47 28.04 -24.69
N GLU A 758 -16.65 27.46 -24.79
CA GLU A 758 -17.42 27.40 -26.05
C GLU A 758 -17.85 28.80 -26.50
N LEU A 759 -18.28 29.67 -25.59
CA LEU A 759 -18.61 31.06 -25.89
C LEU A 759 -17.38 31.85 -26.37
N ALA A 760 -16.20 31.58 -25.79
CA ALA A 760 -14.94 32.19 -26.24
C ALA A 760 -14.51 31.68 -27.63
N VAL A 761 -14.69 30.39 -27.93
CA VAL A 761 -14.48 29.83 -29.27
C VAL A 761 -15.44 30.49 -30.26
N GLU A 762 -16.72 30.58 -29.94
CA GLU A 762 -17.71 31.23 -30.81
C GLU A 762 -17.36 32.69 -31.10
N CYS A 763 -16.93 33.44 -30.07
CA CYS A 763 -16.49 34.83 -30.20
C CYS A 763 -15.37 34.98 -31.24
N ILE A 764 -14.31 34.18 -31.11
CA ILE A 764 -13.15 34.24 -32.01
C ILE A 764 -13.53 33.75 -33.42
N LYS A 765 -14.37 32.69 -33.54
CA LYS A 765 -14.85 32.22 -34.85
C LYS A 765 -15.65 33.30 -35.58
N LYS A 766 -16.53 34.01 -34.86
CA LYS A 766 -17.34 35.10 -35.43
C LYS A 766 -16.51 36.29 -35.87
N ALA A 767 -15.43 36.62 -35.15
CA ALA A 767 -14.51 37.68 -35.56
C ALA A 767 -13.67 37.28 -36.78
N GLY A 768 -13.28 36.00 -36.91
CA GLY A 768 -12.47 35.52 -38.02
C GLY A 768 -10.97 35.90 -37.93
N PHE A 769 -10.56 36.55 -36.84
CA PHE A 769 -9.18 36.92 -36.55
C PHE A 769 -8.90 36.83 -35.03
N PRO A 770 -7.62 36.82 -34.58
CA PRO A 770 -7.28 36.75 -33.16
C PRO A 770 -7.85 37.95 -32.39
N LEU A 771 -8.48 37.71 -31.25
CA LEU A 771 -9.08 38.76 -30.41
C LEU A 771 -8.32 38.94 -29.10
N HIS A 772 -8.27 40.18 -28.60
CA HIS A 772 -7.75 40.45 -27.27
C HIS A 772 -8.68 39.85 -26.21
N TRP A 773 -8.12 39.31 -25.12
CA TRP A 773 -8.90 38.65 -24.06
C TRP A 773 -9.99 39.55 -23.45
N GLU A 774 -9.84 40.88 -23.46
CA GLU A 774 -10.88 41.80 -22.99
C GLU A 774 -12.10 41.81 -23.91
N GLN A 775 -11.88 41.70 -25.23
CA GLN A 775 -12.96 41.63 -26.21
C GLN A 775 -13.72 40.31 -26.04
N ILE A 776 -13.00 39.22 -25.79
CA ILE A 776 -13.58 37.91 -25.49
C ILE A 776 -14.34 37.96 -24.15
N TYR A 777 -13.76 38.57 -23.12
CA TYR A 777 -14.40 38.78 -21.82
C TYR A 777 -15.70 39.57 -21.97
N ASN A 778 -15.68 40.69 -22.69
CA ASN A 778 -16.87 41.50 -22.92
C ASN A 778 -17.95 40.74 -23.70
N TYR A 779 -17.57 39.87 -24.64
CA TYR A 779 -18.52 39.01 -25.35
C TYR A 779 -19.14 37.96 -24.44
N VAL A 780 -18.31 37.22 -23.69
CA VAL A 780 -18.78 36.20 -22.74
C VAL A 780 -19.61 36.82 -21.62
N GLY A 781 -19.23 38.02 -21.16
CA GLY A 781 -19.90 38.82 -20.14
C GLY A 781 -21.35 39.17 -20.47
N ARG A 782 -21.73 39.15 -21.76
CA ARG A 782 -23.13 39.33 -22.18
C ARG A 782 -24.04 38.16 -21.80
N PHE A 783 -23.45 36.99 -21.56
CA PHE A 783 -24.18 35.74 -21.35
C PHE A 783 -23.81 35.04 -20.03
N LYS A 784 -22.70 35.43 -19.39
CA LYS A 784 -22.19 34.84 -18.15
C LYS A 784 -21.50 35.89 -17.28
N ASP A 785 -21.77 35.87 -15.99
CA ASP A 785 -21.10 36.69 -14.99
C ASP A 785 -19.80 36.01 -14.51
N SER A 786 -18.87 35.83 -15.44
CA SER A 786 -17.56 35.23 -15.17
C SER A 786 -16.53 36.32 -14.84
N PRO A 787 -15.75 36.22 -13.75
CA PRO A 787 -14.69 37.17 -13.44
C PRO A 787 -13.66 37.28 -14.58
N LYS A 788 -13.08 38.48 -14.78
CA LYS A 788 -12.03 38.73 -15.81
C LYS A 788 -10.88 37.73 -15.74
N MET A 789 -10.46 37.37 -14.53
CA MET A 789 -9.38 36.39 -14.30
C MET A 789 -9.77 34.97 -14.76
N ASN A 790 -11.03 34.57 -14.60
CA ASN A 790 -11.52 33.27 -15.07
C ASN A 790 -11.48 33.17 -16.60
N ILE A 791 -11.86 34.23 -17.33
CA ILE A 791 -11.79 34.22 -18.81
C ILE A 791 -10.34 34.07 -19.29
N ARG A 792 -9.40 34.83 -18.71
CA ARG A 792 -7.97 34.71 -19.04
C ARG A 792 -7.43 33.30 -18.75
N SER A 793 -7.74 32.77 -17.57
CA SER A 793 -7.34 31.42 -17.16
C SER A 793 -7.87 30.36 -18.12
N ILE A 794 -9.14 30.46 -18.52
CA ILE A 794 -9.78 29.53 -19.46
C ILE A 794 -9.16 29.60 -20.85
N LEU A 795 -8.85 30.81 -21.33
CA LEU A 795 -8.16 31.01 -22.62
C LEU A 795 -6.74 30.41 -22.60
N ASP A 796 -6.02 30.52 -21.48
CA ASP A 796 -4.66 29.98 -21.34
C ASP A 796 -4.63 28.45 -21.12
N GLN A 797 -5.59 27.87 -20.39
CA GLN A 797 -5.52 26.48 -19.90
C GLN A 797 -6.34 25.46 -20.71
N SER A 798 -7.35 25.88 -21.46
CA SER A 798 -8.29 24.95 -22.11
C SER A 798 -7.69 24.15 -23.28
N GLY A 799 -6.49 24.49 -23.73
CA GLY A 799 -5.80 23.84 -24.86
C GLY A 799 -6.41 24.11 -26.24
N LYS A 800 -7.59 24.75 -26.30
CA LYS A 800 -8.32 25.10 -27.53
C LYS A 800 -7.92 26.44 -28.14
N PHE A 801 -7.15 27.26 -27.42
CA PHE A 801 -6.70 28.57 -27.88
C PHE A 801 -5.18 28.65 -27.93
N GLU A 802 -4.68 29.46 -28.85
CA GLU A 802 -3.27 29.80 -29.00
C GLU A 802 -3.09 31.30 -28.80
N LYS A 803 -2.19 31.67 -27.90
CA LYS A 803 -1.86 33.06 -27.62
C LYS A 803 -0.87 33.60 -28.64
N LYS A 804 -1.18 34.74 -29.28
CA LYS A 804 -0.37 35.33 -30.36
C LYS A 804 0.54 36.50 -29.95
N GLY A 805 0.54 36.84 -28.67
CA GLY A 805 1.28 38.00 -28.13
C GLY A 805 0.31 39.07 -27.61
N GLU A 806 0.78 39.93 -26.69
CA GLU A 806 0.03 41.10 -26.17
C GLU A 806 -1.42 40.86 -25.71
N GLY A 807 -1.74 39.64 -25.28
CA GLY A 807 -3.08 39.30 -24.79
C GLY A 807 -4.10 38.93 -25.89
N PHE A 808 -3.64 38.72 -27.13
CA PHE A 808 -4.46 38.22 -28.24
C PHE A 808 -4.50 36.69 -28.30
N TYR A 809 -5.68 36.15 -28.58
CA TYR A 809 -5.97 34.73 -28.65
C TYR A 809 -6.65 34.37 -29.96
N ARG A 810 -6.21 33.26 -30.57
CA ARG A 810 -6.91 32.60 -31.68
C ARG A 810 -7.31 31.18 -31.30
N ILE A 811 -8.20 30.58 -32.07
CA ILE A 811 -8.50 29.15 -31.92
C ILE A 811 -7.32 28.36 -32.47
N LYS A 812 -6.92 27.33 -31.73
CA LYS A 812 -5.89 26.40 -32.13
C LYS A 812 -6.50 25.41 -33.13
N GLU A 813 -5.94 25.33 -34.32
CA GLU A 813 -6.36 24.38 -35.38
C GLU A 813 -6.12 22.93 -34.97
#